data_AF-A0A8H7XMA5-F1
#
_entry.id   AF-A0A8H7XMA5-F1
#
_cell.length_a   1.000
_cell.length_b   1.000
_cell.length_c   1.000
_cell.angle_alpha   90.00
_cell.angle_beta   90.00
_cell.angle_gamma   90.00
#
_symmetry.space_group_name_H-M   'P 1'
#
loop_
_entity.id
_entity.type
_entity.pdbx_description
1 polymer ?
#
loop_
_entity_poly.entity_id
_entity_poly.type
_entity_poly.pdbx_seq_one_letter_code
_entity_poly.pdbx_strand_id
1 'polypeptide(L)'
;MGGYQISTPYDEVTAAKFQALNVVSAAALAAQLWEAMICFTDEVEYLWRGHICTVKMVYGCSRYVLLLGQIVIQALSITLHFHQQSEQQTFCHMKLICQTIWTQIGTLLLELVIILRVYALYGRHPVAKWCLSLLFIVSATLEVWGSAIFIDKVSHLRGCVSIRAERISIYLFGIGVGFIQISTVAATIIGLITRYLSGKSHTPLASMVLSQGVMTFFIVLALVGTLTVFSFVRDLDGQNGDSILSWYIAVVSIVTCRLILRMRKLSTSDDSGTSGAESDYFELTVLTGSLYTSTTLYHATDVVKREHIDEIPPEEVREMEEDFEKLKKMKNIKIKRDKNREFLLSTIRDRLKPIGLDLFNITLDKERIDLIVPRAFLHATYGGSPMQIFPRIGPKFLKIHGLNDFMYLSPLFQPEAPQVPGAPGLYLDSHPPQGSKKGQWAKLMRVFTKISDSPSKSQYMGQYQICSCKSLTKDEWAIQSAAAKHIANDAWGLDVCARVLWRKEFGREPTAAEVDRAYARLANKSAKPAPEEIQAAYLKGEEKMGVYTMKCVGYDSKFQIETYKKFQTWVPPPPKERPQKPIEGEKGSIKSNIATKKRKVASTDPNSRRKRKRKNDEEEGEKEDDDVQEAEYRQTYGSEEDMDFELETLIYRSRGTRSRPIRL
;
A
#
# COMPACT_ATOMS: atom_id res chain seq x y z
N MET A 1 -46.82 68.15 -4.72
CA MET A 1 -46.09 68.22 -3.44
C MET A 1 -45.26 66.95 -3.31
N GLY A 2 -44.06 66.95 -3.91
CA GLY A 2 -43.08 65.88 -3.72
C GLY A 2 -42.19 66.28 -2.54
N GLY A 3 -42.33 65.60 -1.41
CA GLY A 3 -41.45 65.80 -0.27
C GLY A 3 -40.04 65.33 -0.63
N TYR A 4 -39.09 66.26 -0.68
CA TYR A 4 -37.67 65.93 -0.61
C TYR A 4 -37.43 65.24 0.74
N GLN A 5 -37.25 63.92 0.73
CA GLN A 5 -36.67 63.24 1.88
C GLN A 5 -35.22 63.70 2.01
N ILE A 6 -34.95 64.48 3.05
CA ILE A 6 -33.61 64.85 3.48
C ILE A 6 -32.95 63.54 3.94
N SER A 7 -31.98 63.04 3.16
CA SER A 7 -31.11 61.94 3.57
C SER A 7 -30.39 62.34 4.86
N THR A 8 -30.59 61.58 5.93
CA THR A 8 -29.94 61.91 7.20
C THR A 8 -28.45 61.56 7.10
N PRO A 9 -27.54 62.26 7.82
CA PRO A 9 -26.11 61.91 7.84
C PRO A 9 -25.83 60.46 8.26
N TYR A 10 -26.79 59.83 8.94
CA TYR A 10 -26.74 58.45 9.38
C TYR A 10 -26.87 57.45 8.21
N ASP A 11 -27.64 57.80 7.17
CA ASP A 11 -27.85 56.96 6.00
C ASP A 11 -26.59 56.92 5.10
N GLU A 12 -25.90 58.06 4.96
CA GLU A 12 -24.65 58.16 4.19
C GLU A 12 -23.50 57.35 4.82
N VAL A 13 -23.33 57.42 6.15
CA VAL A 13 -22.30 56.66 6.86
C VAL A 13 -22.57 55.16 6.77
N THR A 14 -23.83 54.73 6.80
CA THR A 14 -24.22 53.33 6.70
C THR A 14 -24.00 52.79 5.27
N ALA A 15 -24.32 53.59 4.25
CA ALA A 15 -24.05 53.25 2.86
C ALA A 15 -22.55 53.11 2.57
N ALA A 16 -21.72 54.03 3.08
CA ALA A 16 -20.26 53.97 2.93
C ALA A 16 -19.65 52.72 3.60
N LYS A 17 -20.13 52.36 4.80
CA LYS A 17 -19.70 51.12 5.49
C LYS A 17 -20.06 49.87 4.69
N PHE A 18 -21.29 49.80 4.17
CA PHE A 18 -21.74 48.67 3.37
C PHE A 18 -20.91 48.51 2.08
N GLN A 19 -20.59 49.61 1.40
CA GLN A 19 -19.70 49.60 0.24
C GLN A 19 -18.29 49.10 0.59
N ALA A 20 -17.70 49.59 1.69
CA ALA A 20 -16.39 49.15 2.13
C ALA A 20 -16.34 47.63 2.42
N LEU A 21 -17.37 47.09 3.08
CA LEU A 21 -17.46 45.66 3.39
C LEU A 21 -17.60 44.79 2.13
N ASN A 22 -18.37 45.25 1.14
CA ASN A 22 -18.48 44.58 -0.15
C ASN A 22 -17.16 44.59 -0.93
N VAL A 23 -16.40 45.69 -0.88
CA VAL A 23 -15.06 45.77 -1.48
C VAL A 23 -14.10 44.78 -0.81
N VAL A 24 -14.17 44.65 0.53
CA VAL A 24 -13.35 43.68 1.26
C VAL A 24 -13.70 42.23 0.90
N SER A 25 -14.99 41.91 0.71
CA SER A 25 -15.44 40.59 0.23
C SER A 25 -14.98 40.31 -1.21
N ALA A 26 -15.08 41.31 -2.09
CA ALA A 26 -14.58 41.21 -3.47
C ALA A 26 -13.07 41.01 -3.52
N ALA A 27 -12.31 41.64 -2.60
CA ALA A 27 -10.87 41.42 -2.46
C ALA A 27 -10.54 39.97 -2.06
N ALA A 28 -11.35 39.32 -1.22
CA ALA A 28 -11.18 37.91 -0.88
C ALA A 28 -11.38 37.00 -2.11
N LEU A 29 -12.41 37.27 -2.94
CA LEU A 29 -12.63 36.57 -4.20
C LEU A 29 -11.48 36.80 -5.18
N ALA A 30 -11.00 38.04 -5.31
CA ALA A 30 -9.86 38.37 -6.17
C ALA A 30 -8.59 37.64 -5.72
N ALA A 31 -8.33 37.56 -4.40
CA ALA A 31 -7.20 36.81 -3.86
C ALA A 31 -7.31 35.31 -4.15
N GLN A 32 -8.51 34.73 -4.06
CA GLN A 32 -8.76 33.32 -4.39
C GLN A 32 -8.59 33.04 -5.88
N LEU A 33 -9.09 33.92 -6.76
CA LEU A 33 -8.89 33.83 -8.22
C LEU A 33 -7.42 34.00 -8.60
N TRP A 34 -6.72 34.95 -7.97
CA TRP A 34 -5.29 35.15 -8.16
C TRP A 34 -4.50 33.90 -7.79
N GLU A 35 -4.79 33.30 -6.63
CA GLU A 35 -4.17 32.05 -6.21
C GLU A 35 -4.47 30.92 -7.19
N ALA A 36 -5.70 30.89 -7.70
CA ALA A 36 -6.08 29.90 -8.69
C ALA A 36 -5.23 30.01 -9.96
N MET A 37 -5.06 31.22 -10.50
CA MET A 37 -4.25 31.43 -11.69
C MET A 37 -2.79 31.04 -11.52
N ILE A 38 -2.16 31.40 -10.39
CA ILE A 38 -0.74 31.09 -10.17
C ILE A 38 -0.48 29.59 -9.95
N CYS A 39 -1.44 28.86 -9.38
CA CYS A 39 -1.29 27.41 -9.13
C CYS A 39 -1.75 26.55 -10.31
N PHE A 40 -2.42 27.14 -11.31
CA PHE A 40 -2.98 26.40 -12.44
C PHE A 40 -1.93 25.56 -13.20
N THR A 41 -0.72 26.07 -13.42
CA THR A 41 0.36 25.32 -14.09
C THR A 41 0.76 24.09 -13.28
N ASP A 42 0.99 24.27 -11.98
CA ASP A 42 1.32 23.16 -11.05
C ASP A 42 0.14 22.16 -10.95
N GLU A 43 -1.10 22.62 -11.02
CA GLU A 43 -2.28 21.74 -11.02
C GLU A 43 -2.35 20.86 -12.25
N VAL A 44 -2.17 21.44 -13.43
CA VAL A 44 -2.20 20.68 -14.67
C VAL A 44 -1.09 19.64 -14.67
N GLU A 45 0.09 20.00 -14.18
CA GLU A 45 1.25 19.10 -14.13
C GLU A 45 1.14 18.00 -13.07
N TYR A 46 0.85 18.34 -11.81
CA TYR A 46 0.93 17.40 -10.68
C TYR A 46 -0.40 16.76 -10.30
N LEU A 47 -1.53 17.34 -10.71
CA LEU A 47 -2.85 16.90 -10.27
C LEU A 47 -3.71 16.37 -11.43
N TRP A 48 -3.77 17.05 -12.58
CA TRP A 48 -4.69 16.66 -13.66
C TRP A 48 -4.13 15.63 -14.63
N ARG A 49 -2.81 15.42 -14.66
CA ARG A 49 -2.19 14.30 -15.38
C ARG A 49 -2.49 12.98 -14.67
N GLY A 50 -3.50 12.23 -15.16
CA GLY A 50 -3.87 10.88 -14.69
C GLY A 50 -5.31 10.77 -14.17
N HIS A 51 -5.73 9.57 -13.76
CA HIS A 51 -7.11 9.27 -13.37
C HIS A 51 -7.61 10.05 -12.13
N ILE A 52 -8.94 10.20 -11.97
CA ILE A 52 -9.60 10.93 -10.87
C ILE A 52 -9.58 10.10 -9.57
N CYS A 53 -8.80 10.52 -8.57
CA CYS A 53 -8.75 9.88 -7.25
C CYS A 53 -9.37 10.75 -6.14
N THR A 54 -9.54 10.20 -4.93
CA THR A 54 -10.16 10.92 -3.80
C THR A 54 -9.46 12.24 -3.51
N VAL A 55 -8.14 12.28 -3.51
CA VAL A 55 -7.37 13.51 -3.28
C VAL A 55 -7.65 14.55 -4.37
N LYS A 56 -7.87 14.13 -5.63
CA LYS A 56 -8.27 15.04 -6.71
C LYS A 56 -9.70 15.55 -6.52
N MET A 57 -10.61 14.71 -6.02
CA MET A 57 -11.96 15.17 -5.67
C MET A 57 -11.93 16.17 -4.51
N VAL A 58 -11.24 15.84 -3.42
CA VAL A 58 -11.09 16.74 -2.26
C VAL A 58 -10.43 18.05 -2.68
N TYR A 59 -9.41 17.98 -3.53
CA TYR A 59 -8.80 19.18 -4.12
C TYR A 59 -9.80 19.98 -4.95
N GLY A 60 -10.47 19.33 -5.90
CA GLY A 60 -11.44 19.95 -6.80
C GLY A 60 -12.60 20.61 -6.03
N CYS A 61 -13.10 19.95 -4.99
CA CYS A 61 -14.08 20.51 -4.07
C CYS A 61 -13.51 21.68 -3.28
N SER A 62 -12.33 21.54 -2.66
CA SER A 62 -11.72 22.61 -1.88
C SER A 62 -11.40 23.86 -2.71
N ARG A 63 -11.29 23.71 -4.02
CA ARG A 63 -10.95 24.78 -4.96
C ARG A 63 -12.16 25.31 -5.72
N TYR A 64 -12.69 24.53 -6.65
CA TYR A 64 -13.69 25.02 -7.59
C TYR A 64 -15.06 25.15 -6.95
N VAL A 65 -15.41 24.25 -6.02
CA VAL A 65 -16.70 24.34 -5.32
C VAL A 65 -16.69 25.52 -4.34
N LEU A 66 -15.60 25.72 -3.58
CA LEU A 66 -15.49 26.92 -2.72
C LEU A 66 -15.40 28.22 -3.52
N LEU A 67 -14.69 28.24 -4.66
CA LEU A 67 -14.64 29.40 -5.55
C LEU A 67 -16.01 29.73 -6.14
N LEU A 68 -16.73 28.71 -6.62
CA LEU A 68 -18.11 28.88 -7.10
C LEU A 68 -19.02 29.41 -5.98
N GLY A 69 -18.91 28.86 -4.77
CA GLY A 69 -19.62 29.36 -3.60
C GLY A 69 -19.35 30.83 -3.33
N GLN A 70 -18.09 31.26 -3.40
CA GLN A 70 -17.68 32.65 -3.23
C GLN A 70 -18.24 33.56 -4.33
N ILE A 71 -18.27 33.10 -5.59
CA ILE A 71 -18.88 33.82 -6.71
C ILE A 71 -20.38 33.99 -6.48
N VAL A 72 -21.07 32.94 -6.03
CA VAL A 72 -22.51 32.99 -5.71
C VAL A 72 -22.78 33.96 -4.55
N ILE A 73 -21.98 33.92 -3.48
CA ILE A 73 -22.10 34.87 -2.35
C ILE A 73 -21.91 36.31 -2.85
N GLN A 74 -20.93 36.55 -3.72
CA GLN A 74 -20.67 37.88 -4.27
C GLN A 74 -21.80 38.35 -5.20
N ALA A 75 -22.34 37.46 -6.03
CA ALA A 75 -23.49 37.75 -6.89
C ALA A 75 -24.73 38.12 -6.05
N LEU A 76 -25.03 37.35 -5.00
CA LEU A 76 -26.10 37.67 -4.05
C LEU A 76 -25.87 39.02 -3.35
N SER A 77 -24.61 39.35 -3.01
CA SER A 77 -24.26 40.65 -2.42
C SER A 77 -24.51 41.82 -3.38
N ILE A 78 -24.23 41.63 -4.67
CA ILE A 78 -24.49 42.63 -5.72
C ILE A 78 -26.00 42.78 -5.94
N THR A 79 -26.76 41.68 -6.04
CA THR A 79 -28.21 41.71 -6.19
C THR A 79 -28.88 42.43 -5.02
N LEU A 80 -28.40 42.21 -3.80
CA LEU A 80 -28.88 42.90 -2.59
C LEU A 80 -28.56 44.40 -2.59
N HIS A 81 -27.54 44.85 -3.31
CA HIS A 81 -27.22 46.27 -3.48
C HIS A 81 -28.18 46.98 -4.45
N PHE A 82 -28.63 46.29 -5.50
CA PHE A 82 -29.47 46.88 -6.55
C PHE A 82 -30.98 46.80 -6.30
N HIS A 83 -31.47 45.86 -5.48
CA HIS A 83 -32.91 45.72 -5.22
C HIS A 83 -33.42 46.58 -4.04
N GLN A 84 -34.55 47.26 -4.27
CA GLN A 84 -35.19 48.20 -3.35
C GLN A 84 -36.10 47.48 -2.31
N GLN A 85 -35.79 47.70 -1.03
CA GLN A 85 -36.49 47.52 0.26
C GLN A 85 -37.49 46.35 0.52
N SER A 86 -38.30 45.86 -0.43
CA SER A 86 -39.35 44.86 -0.15
C SER A 86 -38.97 43.40 -0.50
N GLU A 87 -38.18 43.16 -1.55
CA GLU A 87 -37.62 41.83 -1.86
C GLU A 87 -36.31 41.51 -1.12
N GLN A 88 -35.78 42.47 -0.34
CA GLN A 88 -34.45 42.42 0.27
C GLN A 88 -34.30 41.32 1.35
N GLN A 89 -35.40 40.88 1.97
CA GLN A 89 -35.35 39.90 3.06
C GLN A 89 -34.96 38.49 2.59
N THR A 90 -35.53 38.01 1.49
CA THR A 90 -35.28 36.66 0.97
C THR A 90 -33.82 36.51 0.52
N PHE A 91 -33.31 37.50 -0.23
CA PHE A 91 -31.93 37.47 -0.70
C PHE A 91 -30.90 37.59 0.45
N CYS A 92 -31.22 38.35 1.49
CA CYS A 92 -30.38 38.45 2.69
C CYS A 92 -30.28 37.10 3.42
N HIS A 93 -31.41 36.42 3.64
CA HIS A 93 -31.43 35.10 4.28
C HIS A 93 -30.69 34.07 3.43
N MET A 94 -30.92 34.06 2.11
CA MET A 94 -30.21 33.16 1.20
C MET A 94 -28.70 33.40 1.24
N LYS A 95 -28.25 34.66 1.23
CA LYS A 95 -26.82 34.99 1.34
C LYS A 95 -26.20 34.41 2.62
N LEU A 96 -26.79 34.67 3.78
CA LEU A 96 -26.28 34.21 5.09
C LEU A 96 -26.27 32.67 5.19
N ILE A 97 -27.34 32.02 4.73
CA ILE A 97 -27.45 30.56 4.73
C ILE A 97 -26.40 29.95 3.78
N CYS A 98 -26.30 30.45 2.54
CA CYS A 98 -25.28 30.00 1.60
C CYS A 98 -23.87 30.19 2.16
N GLN A 99 -23.58 31.34 2.75
CA GLN A 99 -22.28 31.63 3.35
C GLN A 99 -21.94 30.69 4.50
N THR A 100 -22.91 30.36 5.35
CA THR A 100 -22.75 29.37 6.43
C THR A 100 -22.48 27.98 5.87
N ILE A 101 -23.23 27.55 4.85
CA ILE A 101 -23.06 26.24 4.20
C ILE A 101 -21.67 26.13 3.57
N TRP A 102 -21.23 27.14 2.81
CA TRP A 102 -19.92 27.13 2.18
C TRP A 102 -18.77 27.17 3.18
N THR A 103 -18.94 27.91 4.27
CA THR A 103 -18.00 27.91 5.40
C THR A 103 -17.88 26.51 5.99
N GLN A 104 -19.01 25.86 6.29
CA GLN A 104 -19.02 24.50 6.85
C GLN A 104 -18.37 23.48 5.90
N ILE A 105 -18.68 23.52 4.62
CA ILE A 105 -18.06 22.64 3.62
C ILE A 105 -16.55 22.86 3.57
N GLY A 106 -16.11 24.12 3.56
CA GLY A 106 -14.68 24.45 3.57
C GLY A 106 -13.95 23.93 4.80
N THR A 107 -14.53 24.12 5.98
CA THR A 107 -13.98 23.63 7.26
C THR A 107 -13.84 22.11 7.27
N LEU A 108 -14.88 21.37 6.88
CA LEU A 108 -14.83 19.91 6.83
C LEU A 108 -13.80 19.37 5.83
N LEU A 109 -13.64 20.03 4.68
CA LEU A 109 -12.63 19.65 3.69
C LEU A 109 -11.22 19.86 4.22
N LEU A 110 -10.96 20.98 4.90
CA LEU A 110 -9.68 21.26 5.53
C LEU A 110 -9.34 20.23 6.62
N GLU A 111 -10.30 19.92 7.49
CA GLU A 111 -10.13 18.93 8.55
C GLU A 111 -9.87 17.54 8.01
N LEU A 112 -10.60 17.14 6.97
CA LEU A 112 -10.38 15.87 6.28
C LEU A 112 -8.92 15.79 5.76
N VAL A 113 -8.42 16.84 5.11
CA VAL A 113 -7.03 16.88 4.60
C VAL A 113 -6.01 16.79 5.74
N ILE A 114 -6.24 17.47 6.86
CA ILE A 114 -5.37 17.41 8.04
C ILE A 114 -5.36 15.99 8.61
N ILE A 115 -6.52 15.35 8.73
CA ILE A 115 -6.64 13.98 9.26
C ILE A 115 -5.95 12.96 8.36
N LEU A 116 -6.15 13.04 7.04
CA LEU A 116 -5.49 12.16 6.07
C LEU A 116 -3.96 12.24 6.21
N ARG A 117 -3.43 13.44 6.45
CA ARG A 117 -1.99 13.65 6.72
C ARG A 117 -1.52 12.98 8.00
N VAL A 118 -2.25 13.15 9.10
CA VAL A 118 -1.93 12.48 10.36
C VAL A 118 -1.99 10.96 10.18
N TYR A 119 -3.01 10.45 9.50
CA TYR A 119 -3.14 9.02 9.22
C TYR A 119 -1.95 8.46 8.42
N ALA A 120 -1.44 9.20 7.43
CA ALA A 120 -0.22 8.84 6.72
C ALA A 120 1.02 8.82 7.64
N LEU A 121 1.12 9.75 8.60
CA LEU A 121 2.21 9.78 9.59
C LEU A 121 2.20 8.54 10.51
N TYR A 122 1.04 7.98 10.83
CA TYR A 122 0.92 6.75 11.61
C TYR A 122 1.08 5.46 10.78
N GLY A 123 1.63 5.57 9.56
CA GLY A 123 1.97 4.41 8.74
C GLY A 123 0.74 3.60 8.31
N ARG A 124 -0.41 4.26 8.16
CA ARG A 124 -1.70 3.65 7.76
C ARG A 124 -2.17 2.52 8.67
N HIS A 125 -1.84 2.59 9.97
CA HIS A 125 -2.27 1.59 10.94
C HIS A 125 -3.80 1.64 11.14
N PRO A 126 -4.52 0.50 11.15
CA PRO A 126 -5.99 0.48 11.21
C PRO A 126 -6.57 1.08 12.50
N VAL A 127 -5.85 0.98 13.62
CA VAL A 127 -6.29 1.60 14.88
C VAL A 127 -6.27 3.13 14.78
N ALA A 128 -5.21 3.70 14.19
CA ALA A 128 -5.13 5.14 13.98
C ALA A 128 -6.26 5.64 13.06
N LYS A 129 -6.65 4.84 12.05
CA LYS A 129 -7.81 5.12 11.21
C LYS A 129 -9.08 5.26 12.06
N TRP A 130 -9.41 4.26 12.87
CA TRP A 130 -10.64 4.28 13.68
C TRP A 130 -10.65 5.44 14.68
N CYS A 131 -9.53 5.69 15.36
CA CYS A 131 -9.42 6.81 16.30
C CYS A 131 -9.60 8.17 15.61
N LEU A 132 -8.92 8.40 14.49
CA LEU A 132 -9.01 9.67 13.75
C LEU A 132 -10.38 9.86 13.08
N SER A 133 -11.00 8.79 12.58
CA SER A 133 -12.36 8.86 12.03
C SER A 133 -13.39 9.16 13.11
N LEU A 134 -13.27 8.56 14.31
CA LEU A 134 -14.15 8.89 15.43
C LEU A 134 -13.99 10.37 15.83
N LEU A 135 -12.74 10.85 15.90
CA LEU A 135 -12.42 12.24 16.21
C LEU A 135 -13.05 13.20 15.19
N PHE A 136 -12.96 12.89 13.89
CA PHE A 136 -13.60 13.66 12.82
C PHE A 136 -15.12 13.72 12.99
N ILE A 137 -15.76 12.57 13.23
CA ILE A 137 -17.22 12.49 13.35
C ILE A 137 -17.69 13.34 14.54
N VAL A 138 -17.02 13.25 15.70
CA VAL A 138 -17.37 14.06 16.87
C VAL A 138 -17.22 15.55 16.58
N SER A 139 -16.12 15.99 15.97
CA SER A 139 -15.93 17.40 15.60
C SER A 139 -17.00 17.89 14.62
N ALA A 140 -17.19 17.17 13.51
CA ALA A 140 -18.15 17.50 12.48
C ALA A 140 -19.58 17.57 13.04
N THR A 141 -19.95 16.68 13.97
CA THR A 141 -21.27 16.74 14.62
C THR A 141 -21.46 18.00 15.46
N LEU A 142 -20.44 18.44 16.20
CA LEU A 142 -20.51 19.68 17.00
C LEU A 142 -20.63 20.92 16.10
N GLU A 143 -19.85 20.95 15.02
CA GLU A 143 -19.88 22.06 14.05
C GLU A 143 -21.21 22.13 13.31
N VAL A 144 -21.66 21.01 12.73
CA VAL A 144 -22.94 20.96 12.01
C VAL A 144 -24.10 21.30 12.93
N TRP A 145 -24.05 20.86 14.20
CA TRP A 145 -25.08 21.23 15.17
C TRP A 145 -25.05 22.73 15.50
N GLY A 146 -23.87 23.31 15.69
CA GLY A 146 -23.70 24.76 15.85
C GLY A 146 -24.25 25.55 14.65
N SER A 147 -23.92 25.13 13.43
CA SER A 147 -24.42 25.76 12.19
C SER A 147 -25.92 25.56 12.00
N ALA A 148 -26.49 24.41 12.38
CA ALA A 148 -27.92 24.16 12.28
C ALA A 148 -28.72 25.09 13.20
N ILE A 149 -28.24 25.32 14.44
CA ILE A 149 -28.83 26.30 15.36
C ILE A 149 -28.77 27.70 14.76
N PHE A 150 -27.66 28.08 14.13
CA PHE A 150 -27.53 29.37 13.46
C PHE A 150 -28.54 29.54 12.33
N ILE A 151 -28.65 28.55 11.43
CA ILE A 151 -29.56 28.56 10.28
C ILE A 151 -31.03 28.62 10.73
N ASP A 152 -31.40 27.81 11.73
CA ASP A 152 -32.76 27.82 12.29
C ASP A 152 -33.14 29.21 12.80
N LYS A 153 -32.25 29.86 13.55
CA LYS A 153 -32.49 31.23 14.02
C LYS A 153 -32.60 32.23 12.89
N VAL A 154 -31.70 32.18 11.89
CA VAL A 154 -31.73 33.09 10.74
C VAL A 154 -33.05 32.95 9.98
N SER A 155 -33.56 31.73 9.80
CA SER A 155 -34.81 31.48 9.07
C SER A 155 -36.06 32.04 9.75
N HIS A 156 -36.06 32.18 11.08
CA HIS A 156 -37.20 32.68 11.86
C HIS A 156 -37.21 34.20 12.09
N LEU A 157 -36.13 34.91 11.74
CA LEU A 157 -36.03 36.35 11.93
C LEU A 157 -36.82 37.12 10.87
N ARG A 158 -37.47 38.23 11.28
CA ARG A 158 -38.15 39.16 10.37
C ARG A 158 -37.25 40.35 10.08
N GLY A 159 -36.86 40.50 8.82
CA GLY A 159 -36.01 41.59 8.31
C GLY A 159 -34.51 41.24 8.25
N CYS A 160 -33.76 41.99 7.43
CA CYS A 160 -32.31 41.88 7.30
C CYS A 160 -31.61 42.75 8.35
N VAL A 161 -31.84 42.45 9.64
CA VAL A 161 -31.21 43.16 10.76
C VAL A 161 -30.00 42.38 11.26
N SER A 162 -28.94 43.13 11.60
CA SER A 162 -27.73 42.69 12.30
C SER A 162 -28.03 41.57 13.33
N ILE A 163 -27.67 40.33 12.98
CA ILE A 163 -27.95 39.17 13.83
C ILE A 163 -26.92 39.15 14.95
N ARG A 164 -27.36 39.41 16.18
CA ARG A 164 -26.58 39.05 17.36
C ARG A 164 -26.54 37.53 17.43
N ALA A 165 -25.47 36.94 16.90
CA ALA A 165 -25.29 35.50 16.88
C ALA A 165 -25.43 34.94 18.30
N GLU A 166 -26.26 33.91 18.45
CA GLU A 166 -26.42 33.23 19.72
C GLU A 166 -25.08 32.60 20.10
N ARG A 167 -24.52 33.02 21.23
CA ARG A 167 -23.15 32.64 21.64
C ARG A 167 -22.96 31.12 21.64
N ILE A 168 -24.01 30.37 21.93
CA ILE A 168 -24.04 28.90 21.94
C ILE A 168 -23.64 28.32 20.58
N SER A 169 -24.16 28.85 19.46
CA SER A 169 -23.82 28.36 18.12
C SER A 169 -22.33 28.56 17.81
N ILE A 170 -21.80 29.75 18.11
CA ILE A 170 -20.38 30.08 17.91
C ILE A 170 -19.50 29.21 18.81
N TYR A 171 -19.90 28.97 20.07
CA TYR A 171 -19.14 28.10 20.98
C TYR A 171 -19.12 26.66 20.50
N LEU A 172 -20.26 26.10 20.07
CA LEU A 172 -20.29 24.72 19.56
C LEU A 172 -19.42 24.56 18.32
N PHE A 173 -19.52 25.50 17.38
CA PHE A 173 -18.66 25.51 16.19
C PHE A 173 -17.18 25.67 16.55
N GLY A 174 -16.83 26.66 17.38
CA GLY A 174 -15.46 26.92 17.80
C GLY A 174 -14.85 25.80 18.64
N ILE A 175 -15.64 25.11 19.47
CA ILE A 175 -15.21 23.94 20.25
C ILE A 175 -14.94 22.76 19.31
N GLY A 176 -15.79 22.50 18.32
CA GLY A 176 -15.55 21.46 17.31
C GLY A 176 -14.21 21.70 16.59
N VAL A 177 -14.10 22.85 15.92
CA VAL A 177 -12.88 23.23 15.18
C VAL A 177 -11.65 23.24 16.10
N GLY A 178 -11.76 23.77 17.31
CA GLY A 178 -10.66 23.77 18.28
C GLY A 178 -10.24 22.35 18.70
N PHE A 179 -11.21 21.48 18.96
CA PHE A 179 -10.99 20.11 19.42
C PHE A 179 -10.24 19.28 18.39
N ILE A 180 -10.65 19.30 17.11
CA ILE A 180 -9.97 18.56 16.05
C ILE A 180 -8.57 19.13 15.75
N GLN A 181 -8.41 20.44 15.75
CA GLN A 181 -7.11 21.09 15.47
C GLN A 181 -6.09 20.78 16.57
N ILE A 182 -6.46 20.93 17.84
CA ILE A 182 -5.58 20.61 18.97
C ILE A 182 -5.20 19.13 18.95
N SER A 183 -6.19 18.25 18.74
CA SER A 183 -5.99 16.80 18.74
C SER A 183 -5.09 16.33 17.59
N THR A 184 -5.28 16.86 16.39
CA THR A 184 -4.46 16.49 15.21
C THR A 184 -3.04 17.02 15.31
N VAL A 185 -2.82 18.22 15.86
CA VAL A 185 -1.46 18.72 16.14
C VAL A 185 -0.77 17.90 17.22
N ALA A 186 -1.46 17.60 18.32
CA ALA A 186 -0.91 16.72 19.36
C ALA A 186 -0.53 15.36 18.78
N ALA A 187 -1.41 14.75 17.98
CA ALA A 187 -1.12 13.47 17.30
C ALA A 187 0.07 13.58 16.33
N THR A 188 0.23 14.71 15.64
CA THR A 188 1.37 14.97 14.74
C THR A 188 2.68 15.06 15.52
N ILE A 189 2.69 15.83 16.61
CA ILE A 189 3.86 16.00 17.47
C ILE A 189 4.25 14.66 18.12
N ILE A 190 3.28 13.92 18.66
CA ILE A 190 3.52 12.60 19.28
C ILE A 190 4.10 11.64 18.24
N GLY A 191 3.48 11.52 17.06
CA GLY A 191 3.94 10.63 16.00
C GLY A 191 5.37 10.95 15.54
N LEU A 192 5.73 12.23 15.54
CA LEU A 192 7.09 12.69 15.21
C LEU A 192 8.10 12.36 16.31
N ILE A 193 7.76 12.63 17.57
CA ILE A 193 8.60 12.29 18.74
C ILE A 193 8.83 10.78 18.77
N THR A 194 7.78 9.96 18.58
CA THR A 194 7.91 8.50 18.54
C THR A 194 8.86 8.04 17.42
N ARG A 195 8.81 8.66 16.23
CA ARG A 195 9.71 8.35 15.12
C ARG A 195 11.15 8.78 15.39
N TYR A 196 11.35 9.94 16.02
CA TYR A 196 12.64 10.44 16.43
C TYR A 196 13.29 9.51 17.47
N LEU A 197 12.55 9.16 18.53
CA LEU A 197 13.01 8.25 19.58
C LEU A 197 13.28 6.83 19.06
N SER A 198 12.57 6.39 18.01
CA SER A 198 12.78 5.07 17.40
C SER A 198 13.98 5.00 16.43
N GLY A 199 14.79 6.06 16.30
CA GLY A 199 15.97 6.08 15.44
C GLY A 199 15.68 6.04 13.93
N LYS A 200 14.42 6.24 13.50
CA LYS A 200 13.99 6.25 12.09
C LYS A 200 13.97 7.67 11.51
N SER A 201 14.82 8.57 12.02
CA SER A 201 14.70 10.03 11.90
C SER A 201 15.13 10.64 10.56
N HIS A 202 15.70 9.88 9.63
CA HIS A 202 16.36 10.44 8.43
C HIS A 202 15.48 10.56 7.17
N THR A 203 14.15 10.67 7.29
CA THR A 203 13.33 10.99 6.11
C THR A 203 13.09 12.50 6.02
N PRO A 204 13.55 13.20 4.95
CA PRO A 204 13.29 14.64 4.74
C PRO A 204 11.79 15.00 4.72
N LEU A 205 10.95 14.01 4.42
CA LEU A 205 9.49 14.09 4.49
C LEU A 205 8.96 14.45 5.89
N ALA A 206 9.58 13.96 6.97
CA ALA A 206 9.06 14.18 8.33
C ALA A 206 9.27 15.62 8.84
N SER A 207 10.41 16.24 8.50
CA SER A 207 10.73 17.62 8.91
C SER A 207 9.88 18.66 8.16
N MET A 208 9.63 18.43 6.86
CA MET A 208 8.80 19.32 6.05
C MET A 208 7.31 19.20 6.38
N VAL A 209 6.83 18.00 6.73
CA VAL A 209 5.45 17.78 7.19
C VAL A 209 5.16 18.54 8.49
N LEU A 210 6.14 18.63 9.40
CA LEU A 210 6.00 19.38 10.65
C LEU A 210 5.90 20.89 10.41
N SER A 211 6.83 21.49 9.65
CA SER A 211 6.86 22.95 9.48
C SER A 211 5.60 23.47 8.79
N GLN A 212 5.06 22.71 7.83
CA GLN A 212 3.86 23.13 7.10
C GLN A 212 2.57 22.84 7.86
N GLY A 213 2.46 21.67 8.51
CA GLY A 213 1.29 21.33 9.32
C GLY A 213 1.10 22.28 10.51
N VAL A 214 2.22 22.65 11.16
CA VAL A 214 2.21 23.59 12.28
C VAL A 214 1.84 25.00 11.83
N MET A 215 2.35 25.47 10.68
CA MET A 215 1.96 26.77 10.12
C MET A 215 0.47 26.82 9.77
N THR A 216 -0.06 25.76 9.14
CA THR A 216 -1.50 25.66 8.86
C THR A 216 -2.33 25.72 10.15
N PHE A 217 -1.93 25.00 11.20
CA PHE A 217 -2.59 25.07 12.50
C PHE A 217 -2.62 26.49 13.07
N PHE A 218 -1.48 27.20 13.10
CA PHE A 218 -1.44 28.56 13.63
C PHE A 218 -2.28 29.53 12.81
N ILE A 219 -2.32 29.39 11.48
CA ILE A 219 -3.17 30.22 10.61
C ILE A 219 -4.65 29.97 10.89
N VAL A 220 -5.07 28.71 11.00
CA VAL A 220 -6.46 28.34 11.27
C VAL A 220 -6.86 28.77 12.69
N LEU A 221 -6.00 28.56 13.67
CA LEU A 221 -6.20 28.99 15.06
C LEU A 221 -6.29 30.52 15.16
N ALA A 222 -5.43 31.25 14.44
CA ALA A 222 -5.49 32.71 14.41
C ALA A 222 -6.79 33.20 13.76
N LEU A 223 -7.23 32.57 12.66
CA LEU A 223 -8.48 32.93 11.99
C LEU A 223 -9.71 32.65 12.84
N VAL A 224 -9.83 31.42 13.37
CA VAL A 224 -10.95 31.00 14.23
C VAL A 224 -10.92 31.76 15.55
N GLY A 225 -9.74 31.98 16.12
CA GLY A 225 -9.54 32.79 17.31
C GLY A 225 -9.93 34.24 17.09
N THR A 226 -9.54 34.86 15.97
CA THR A 226 -9.96 36.22 15.61
C THR A 226 -11.47 36.27 15.39
N LEU A 227 -12.06 35.31 14.68
CA LEU A 227 -13.52 35.20 14.51
C LEU A 227 -14.23 35.12 15.86
N THR A 228 -13.75 34.28 16.77
CA THR A 228 -14.35 34.05 18.10
C THR A 228 -14.21 35.28 19.00
N VAL A 229 -12.99 35.84 19.08
CA VAL A 229 -12.70 37.04 19.90
C VAL A 229 -13.43 38.26 19.35
N PHE A 230 -13.46 38.44 18.04
CA PHE A 230 -14.16 39.57 17.42
C PHE A 230 -15.68 39.46 17.60
N SER A 231 -16.23 38.24 17.51
CA SER A 231 -17.64 37.97 17.83
C SER A 231 -17.97 38.26 19.30
N PHE A 232 -17.05 37.93 20.21
CA PHE A 232 -17.24 38.11 21.65
C PHE A 232 -17.12 39.58 22.10
N VAL A 233 -16.12 40.30 21.59
CA VAL A 233 -15.78 41.66 22.03
C VAL A 233 -16.69 42.70 21.39
N ARG A 234 -17.11 42.50 20.14
CA ARG A 234 -17.75 43.55 19.33
C ARG A 234 -19.24 43.35 19.09
N ASP A 235 -19.89 42.37 19.75
CA ASP A 235 -21.31 42.01 19.55
C ASP A 235 -21.67 42.18 18.07
N LEU A 236 -21.01 41.38 17.22
CA LEU A 236 -20.88 41.57 15.78
C LEU A 236 -22.09 42.28 15.17
N ASP A 237 -21.87 43.52 14.74
CA ASP A 237 -22.80 44.13 13.79
C ASP A 237 -22.75 43.23 12.54
N GLY A 238 -23.87 42.58 12.19
CA GLY A 238 -23.96 41.51 11.20
C GLY A 238 -23.32 41.86 9.85
N GLN A 239 -23.22 43.15 9.53
CA GLN A 239 -22.50 43.64 8.35
C GLN A 239 -20.99 43.31 8.37
N ASN A 240 -20.31 43.39 9.52
CA ASN A 240 -18.89 43.07 9.63
C ASN A 240 -18.61 41.56 9.54
N GLY A 241 -19.58 40.72 9.89
CA GLY A 241 -19.45 39.25 9.85
C GLY A 241 -19.26 38.73 8.43
N ASP A 242 -19.97 39.33 7.47
CA ASP A 242 -19.94 38.95 6.06
C ASP A 242 -18.53 39.01 5.47
N SER A 243 -17.79 40.08 5.72
CA SER A 243 -16.43 40.24 5.19
C SER A 243 -15.45 39.23 5.79
N ILE A 244 -15.55 38.95 7.09
CA ILE A 244 -14.61 38.04 7.76
C ILE A 244 -14.84 36.60 7.30
N LEU A 245 -16.10 36.19 7.15
CA LEU A 245 -16.44 34.85 6.64
C LEU A 245 -16.03 34.68 5.18
N SER A 246 -16.16 35.71 4.32
CA SER A 246 -15.62 35.68 2.95
C SER A 246 -14.10 35.45 2.94
N TRP A 247 -13.36 36.13 3.81
CA TRP A 247 -11.91 35.92 3.96
C TRP A 247 -11.57 34.55 4.54
N TYR A 248 -12.38 34.04 5.47
CA TYR A 248 -12.23 32.69 6.00
C TYR A 248 -12.34 31.64 4.89
N ILE A 249 -13.38 31.69 4.06
CA ILE A 249 -13.56 30.77 2.92
C ILE A 249 -12.37 30.86 1.97
N ALA A 250 -11.93 32.08 1.61
CA ALA A 250 -10.80 32.28 0.72
C ALA A 250 -9.50 31.70 1.30
N VAL A 251 -9.20 31.95 2.58
CA VAL A 251 -7.98 31.41 3.21
C VAL A 251 -8.05 29.90 3.37
N VAL A 252 -9.20 29.34 3.76
CA VAL A 252 -9.38 27.88 3.85
C VAL A 252 -9.18 27.22 2.49
N SER A 253 -9.74 27.80 1.41
CA SER A 253 -9.52 27.35 0.03
C SER A 253 -8.03 27.37 -0.33
N ILE A 254 -7.36 28.52 -0.15
CA ILE A 254 -5.94 28.71 -0.50
C ILE A 254 -5.04 27.75 0.28
N VAL A 255 -5.23 27.68 1.59
CA VAL A 255 -4.42 26.84 2.47
C VAL A 255 -4.61 25.37 2.07
N THR A 256 -5.84 24.89 1.93
CA THR A 256 -6.12 23.49 1.56
C THR A 256 -5.53 23.13 0.20
N CYS A 257 -5.66 24.00 -0.80
CA CYS A 257 -5.10 23.78 -2.14
C CYS A 257 -3.58 23.66 -2.10
N ARG A 258 -2.88 24.60 -1.47
CA ARG A 258 -1.41 24.59 -1.34
C ARG A 258 -0.92 23.38 -0.56
N LEU A 259 -1.67 23.00 0.45
CA LEU A 259 -1.38 21.86 1.31
C LEU A 259 -1.38 20.55 0.49
N ILE A 260 -2.38 20.35 -0.36
CA ILE A 260 -2.49 19.17 -1.23
C ILE A 260 -1.41 19.21 -2.34
N LEU A 261 -1.26 20.33 -3.05
CA LEU A 261 -0.30 20.45 -4.16
C LEU A 261 1.13 20.20 -3.71
N ARG A 262 1.54 20.72 -2.55
CA ARG A 262 2.90 20.49 -2.02
C ARG A 262 3.17 19.03 -1.69
N MET A 263 2.18 18.29 -1.20
CA MET A 263 2.33 16.84 -0.98
C MET A 263 2.52 16.09 -2.29
N ARG A 264 1.78 16.48 -3.34
CA ARG A 264 1.90 15.90 -4.68
C ARG A 264 3.24 16.19 -5.32
N LYS A 265 3.68 17.42 -5.24
CA LYS A 265 4.99 17.84 -5.77
C LYS A 265 6.14 17.07 -5.10
N LEU A 266 6.03 16.78 -3.81
CA LEU A 266 7.00 15.93 -3.11
C LEU A 266 6.96 14.48 -3.55
N SER A 267 5.77 13.88 -3.64
CA SER A 267 5.62 12.51 -4.14
C SER A 267 6.25 12.37 -5.53
N THR A 268 5.99 13.35 -6.40
CA THR A 268 6.51 13.35 -7.78
C THR A 268 8.00 13.71 -7.90
N SER A 269 8.55 14.51 -6.97
CA SER A 269 9.99 14.82 -6.95
C SER A 269 10.80 13.63 -6.45
N ASP A 270 10.31 12.88 -5.46
CA ASP A 270 10.88 11.58 -5.09
C ASP A 270 10.71 10.55 -6.23
N ASP A 271 9.66 10.70 -7.05
CA ASP A 271 9.40 9.87 -8.23
C ASP A 271 10.20 10.24 -9.48
N SER A 272 10.99 11.32 -9.48
CA SER A 272 11.97 11.59 -10.55
C SER A 272 13.12 10.57 -10.58
N GLY A 273 13.14 9.66 -9.59
CA GLY A 273 13.89 8.39 -9.63
C GLY A 273 13.02 7.11 -9.61
N THR A 274 11.68 7.19 -9.54
CA THR A 274 10.80 6.00 -9.48
C THR A 274 9.36 6.40 -9.83
N SER A 275 8.81 6.04 -11.00
CA SER A 275 7.49 6.52 -11.43
C SER A 275 6.32 5.95 -10.61
N GLY A 276 5.68 6.81 -9.80
CA GLY A 276 4.49 6.53 -8.99
C GLY A 276 3.18 7.03 -9.62
N ALA A 277 2.19 6.13 -9.68
CA ALA A 277 0.80 6.48 -9.98
C ALA A 277 -0.18 5.44 -9.40
N GLU A 278 -0.11 5.12 -8.10
CA GLU A 278 -1.11 4.20 -7.52
C GLU A 278 -1.46 4.40 -6.03
N SER A 279 -1.22 5.59 -5.44
CA SER A 279 -1.41 5.77 -3.99
C SER A 279 -2.76 6.35 -3.52
N ASP A 280 -3.75 6.69 -4.37
CA ASP A 280 -4.89 7.53 -3.91
C ASP A 280 -6.30 6.95 -4.00
N TYR A 281 -6.47 5.68 -4.38
CA TYR A 281 -7.80 5.15 -4.72
C TYR A 281 -8.62 4.58 -3.55
N PHE A 282 -8.19 4.74 -2.28
CA PHE A 282 -8.88 4.11 -1.15
C PHE A 282 -9.32 5.06 -0.01
N GLU A 283 -9.27 6.38 -0.22
CA GLU A 283 -9.42 7.34 0.89
C GLU A 283 -10.86 7.77 1.25
N LEU A 284 -11.91 7.38 0.51
CA LEU A 284 -13.29 7.81 0.82
C LEU A 284 -14.39 6.73 0.88
N THR A 285 -14.06 5.43 0.93
CA THR A 285 -15.11 4.39 0.93
C THR A 285 -15.84 4.22 2.27
N VAL A 286 -15.52 4.99 3.32
CA VAL A 286 -16.08 4.77 4.67
C VAL A 286 -16.87 5.95 5.23
N LEU A 287 -16.85 7.15 4.59
CA LEU A 287 -17.56 8.32 5.12
C LEU A 287 -18.81 8.74 4.33
N THR A 288 -19.06 8.17 3.14
CA THR A 288 -20.33 8.34 2.41
C THR A 288 -20.94 6.98 2.11
N GLY A 289 -21.53 6.37 3.15
CA GLY A 289 -22.41 5.21 2.97
C GLY A 289 -23.68 5.64 2.22
N SER A 290 -23.98 4.92 1.14
CA SER A 290 -25.15 5.06 0.27
C SER A 290 -25.07 6.14 -0.83
N LEU A 291 -24.30 5.85 -1.89
CA LEU A 291 -24.54 6.19 -3.31
C LEU A 291 -23.20 6.03 -4.05
N TYR A 292 -22.83 4.85 -4.54
CA TYR A 292 -21.86 4.66 -5.64
C TYR A 292 -21.71 3.16 -5.95
N THR A 293 -22.73 2.56 -6.57
CA THR A 293 -22.67 1.23 -7.16
C THR A 293 -22.43 1.24 -8.67
N SER A 294 -22.23 2.40 -9.31
CA SER A 294 -22.16 2.49 -10.79
C SER A 294 -20.79 2.84 -11.40
N THR A 295 -19.77 3.25 -10.63
CA THR A 295 -18.51 3.76 -11.23
C THR A 295 -17.46 2.68 -11.49
N THR A 296 -17.65 1.46 -10.99
CA THR A 296 -16.70 0.34 -11.18
C THR A 296 -16.77 -0.31 -12.57
N LEU A 297 -17.75 0.07 -13.41
CA LEU A 297 -17.93 -0.49 -14.76
C LEU A 297 -17.02 0.17 -15.81
N TYR A 298 -16.64 1.44 -15.63
CA TYR A 298 -15.90 2.22 -16.64
C TYR A 298 -14.37 2.06 -16.60
N HIS A 299 -13.82 1.42 -15.57
CA HIS A 299 -12.36 1.33 -15.37
C HIS A 299 -11.68 0.19 -16.16
N ALA A 300 -12.42 -0.69 -16.83
CA ALA A 300 -11.87 -1.87 -17.49
C ALA A 300 -11.48 -1.65 -18.96
N THR A 301 -11.82 -0.50 -19.56
CA THR A 301 -11.63 -0.23 -21.00
C THR A 301 -10.52 0.76 -21.34
N ASP A 302 -9.93 1.47 -20.37
CA ASP A 302 -9.18 2.72 -20.65
C ASP A 302 -7.64 2.55 -20.81
N VAL A 303 -7.14 1.32 -21.01
CA VAL A 303 -5.69 1.06 -21.31
C VAL A 303 -5.47 0.59 -22.77
N VAL A 304 -6.53 0.48 -23.57
CA VAL A 304 -6.36 0.37 -25.03
C VAL A 304 -6.10 1.77 -25.57
N LYS A 305 -4.96 1.94 -26.28
CA LYS A 305 -4.54 3.18 -26.95
C LYS A 305 -5.74 3.95 -27.51
N ARG A 306 -5.87 5.20 -27.06
CA ARG A 306 -6.94 6.17 -27.36
C ARG A 306 -6.97 6.70 -28.80
N GLU A 307 -6.61 5.88 -29.77
CA GLU A 307 -6.73 6.24 -31.20
C GLU A 307 -7.73 5.37 -31.98
N HIS A 308 -8.38 4.35 -31.38
CA HIS A 308 -9.27 3.42 -32.11
C HIS A 308 -10.53 2.94 -31.34
N ILE A 309 -11.02 3.69 -30.35
CA ILE A 309 -12.19 3.25 -29.54
C ILE A 309 -13.52 3.25 -30.34
N ASP A 310 -13.59 3.95 -31.47
CA ASP A 310 -14.80 3.99 -32.30
C ASP A 310 -14.98 2.76 -33.22
N GLU A 311 -14.09 1.77 -33.19
CA GLU A 311 -14.12 0.59 -34.09
C GLU A 311 -14.42 -0.76 -33.40
N ILE A 312 -14.56 -0.84 -32.07
CA ILE A 312 -14.80 -2.13 -31.40
C ILE A 312 -16.28 -2.52 -31.50
N PRO A 313 -16.65 -3.69 -32.09
CA PRO A 313 -18.04 -4.13 -32.19
C PRO A 313 -18.70 -4.29 -30.81
N PRO A 314 -19.98 -3.91 -30.63
CA PRO A 314 -20.70 -4.02 -29.35
C PRO A 314 -20.72 -5.43 -28.75
N GLU A 315 -20.63 -6.47 -29.59
CA GLU A 315 -20.60 -7.87 -29.16
C GLU A 315 -19.30 -8.21 -28.41
N GLU A 316 -18.17 -7.67 -28.85
CA GLU A 316 -16.86 -7.91 -28.24
C GLU A 316 -16.73 -7.20 -26.87
N VAL A 317 -17.38 -6.05 -26.72
CA VAL A 317 -17.50 -5.34 -25.44
C VAL A 317 -18.31 -6.16 -24.43
N ARG A 318 -19.43 -6.76 -24.86
CA ARG A 318 -20.25 -7.61 -24.00
C ARG A 318 -19.52 -8.87 -23.54
N GLU A 319 -18.81 -9.55 -24.45
CA GLU A 319 -17.98 -10.72 -24.10
C GLU A 319 -16.90 -10.34 -23.08
N MET A 320 -16.31 -9.15 -23.24
CA MET A 320 -15.31 -8.62 -22.32
C MET A 320 -15.87 -8.32 -20.93
N GLU A 321 -17.06 -7.77 -20.83
CA GLU A 321 -17.75 -7.57 -19.55
C GLU A 321 -18.03 -8.91 -18.85
N GLU A 322 -18.52 -9.91 -19.59
CA GLU A 322 -18.78 -11.25 -19.06
C GLU A 322 -17.49 -11.91 -18.54
N ASP A 323 -16.39 -11.82 -19.29
CA ASP A 323 -15.09 -12.33 -18.88
C ASP A 323 -14.58 -11.67 -17.59
N PHE A 324 -14.73 -10.34 -17.46
CA PHE A 324 -14.33 -9.65 -16.25
C PHE A 324 -15.18 -10.02 -15.04
N GLU A 325 -16.48 -10.25 -15.23
CA GLU A 325 -17.35 -10.75 -14.15
C GLU A 325 -16.95 -12.17 -13.72
N LYS A 326 -16.55 -13.05 -14.64
CA LYS A 326 -15.99 -14.37 -14.31
C LYS A 326 -14.71 -14.23 -13.49
N LEU A 327 -13.77 -13.37 -13.89
CA LEU A 327 -12.51 -13.14 -13.15
C LEU A 327 -12.75 -12.60 -11.74
N LYS A 328 -13.74 -11.71 -11.54
CA LYS A 328 -14.10 -11.23 -10.20
C LYS A 328 -14.60 -12.35 -9.29
N LYS A 329 -15.41 -13.27 -9.81
CA LYS A 329 -15.95 -14.42 -9.04
C LYS A 329 -14.86 -15.39 -8.60
N MET A 330 -13.71 -15.41 -9.27
CA MET A 330 -12.56 -16.25 -8.89
C MET A 330 -11.74 -15.65 -7.74
N LYS A 331 -11.95 -14.39 -7.35
CA LYS A 331 -11.17 -13.76 -6.28
C LYS A 331 -11.69 -14.17 -4.90
N ASN A 332 -10.79 -14.69 -4.06
CA ASN A 332 -11.12 -15.04 -2.68
C ASN A 332 -10.77 -13.89 -1.72
N ILE A 333 -11.79 -13.36 -1.04
CA ILE A 333 -11.69 -12.21 -0.12
C ILE A 333 -10.87 -12.56 1.14
N LYS A 334 -10.80 -13.84 1.52
CA LYS A 334 -10.10 -14.29 2.74
C LYS A 334 -8.57 -14.29 2.59
N ILE A 335 -8.06 -14.22 1.37
CA ILE A 335 -6.63 -14.29 1.08
C ILE A 335 -6.00 -12.91 1.23
N LYS A 336 -5.03 -12.79 2.14
CA LYS A 336 -4.18 -11.59 2.25
C LYS A 336 -3.26 -11.49 1.05
N ARG A 337 -3.24 -10.32 0.40
CA ARG A 337 -2.42 -10.06 -0.79
C ARG A 337 -1.65 -8.77 -0.64
N ASP A 338 -0.54 -8.71 -1.33
CA ASP A 338 0.13 -7.46 -1.63
C ASP A 338 -0.52 -6.87 -2.88
N LYS A 339 -1.31 -5.81 -2.71
CA LYS A 339 -2.03 -5.16 -3.81
C LYS A 339 -1.08 -4.60 -4.87
N ASN A 340 0.17 -4.31 -4.49
CA ASN A 340 1.20 -3.80 -5.40
C ASN A 340 1.75 -4.88 -6.36
N ARG A 341 1.23 -6.11 -6.30
CA ARG A 341 1.64 -7.24 -7.13
C ARG A 341 0.51 -7.78 -8.02
N GLU A 342 -0.67 -7.19 -7.98
CA GLU A 342 -1.78 -7.65 -8.83
C GLU A 342 -1.56 -7.22 -10.29
N PHE A 343 -1.91 -8.11 -11.21
CA PHE A 343 -1.86 -7.81 -12.64
C PHE A 343 -3.12 -7.05 -13.06
N LEU A 344 -3.01 -6.24 -14.11
CA LEU A 344 -4.18 -5.67 -14.77
C LEU A 344 -5.14 -6.79 -15.20
N LEU A 345 -6.45 -6.57 -15.03
CA LEU A 345 -7.45 -7.59 -15.37
C LEU A 345 -7.42 -7.96 -16.85
N SER A 346 -7.09 -7.03 -17.74
CA SER A 346 -6.88 -7.30 -19.18
C SER A 346 -5.70 -8.24 -19.42
N THR A 347 -4.55 -7.98 -18.79
CA THR A 347 -3.35 -8.82 -18.83
C THR A 347 -3.63 -10.26 -18.36
N ILE A 348 -4.50 -10.42 -17.36
CA ILE A 348 -4.97 -11.72 -16.86
C ILE A 348 -5.94 -12.35 -17.87
N ARG A 349 -6.95 -11.61 -18.33
CA ARG A 349 -7.95 -12.07 -19.30
C ARG A 349 -7.29 -12.60 -20.56
N ASP A 350 -6.38 -11.85 -21.16
CA ASP A 350 -5.72 -12.22 -22.42
C ASP A 350 -4.94 -13.54 -22.30
N ARG A 351 -4.42 -13.84 -21.11
CA ARG A 351 -3.68 -15.08 -20.83
C ARG A 351 -4.59 -16.24 -20.43
N LEU A 352 -5.69 -15.98 -19.73
CA LEU A 352 -6.59 -17.03 -19.23
C LEU A 352 -7.72 -17.38 -20.21
N LYS A 353 -8.20 -16.44 -21.03
CA LYS A 353 -9.26 -16.67 -22.02
C LYS A 353 -8.97 -17.87 -22.93
N PRO A 354 -7.74 -18.08 -23.45
CA PRO A 354 -7.42 -19.26 -24.28
C PRO A 354 -7.56 -20.61 -23.56
N ILE A 355 -7.41 -20.65 -22.24
CA ILE A 355 -7.53 -21.89 -21.45
C ILE A 355 -8.93 -22.10 -20.86
N GLY A 356 -9.78 -21.07 -20.92
CA GLY A 356 -11.14 -21.04 -20.38
C GLY A 356 -11.21 -20.35 -19.02
N LEU A 357 -12.26 -19.53 -18.83
CA LEU A 357 -12.55 -18.77 -17.60
C LEU A 357 -13.64 -19.42 -16.75
N ASP A 358 -14.10 -20.62 -17.07
CA ASP A 358 -15.12 -21.29 -16.28
C ASP A 358 -14.49 -22.08 -15.13
N LEU A 359 -15.15 -22.08 -13.97
CA LEU A 359 -14.73 -22.90 -12.84
C LEU A 359 -14.90 -24.38 -13.16
N PHE A 360 -13.91 -25.20 -12.81
CA PHE A 360 -14.05 -26.65 -12.90
C PHE A 360 -15.19 -27.12 -11.97
N ASN A 361 -16.11 -27.93 -12.50
CA ASN A 361 -17.24 -28.44 -11.73
C ASN A 361 -16.79 -29.52 -10.73
N ILE A 362 -16.89 -29.24 -9.43
CA ILE A 362 -16.48 -30.16 -8.36
C ILE A 362 -17.73 -30.76 -7.71
N THR A 363 -17.90 -32.07 -7.84
CA THR A 363 -19.04 -32.85 -7.31
C THR A 363 -18.84 -33.30 -5.86
N LEU A 364 -18.35 -32.41 -4.99
CA LEU A 364 -18.13 -32.69 -3.58
C LEU A 364 -18.93 -31.71 -2.71
N ASP A 365 -19.27 -32.11 -1.50
CA ASP A 365 -19.94 -31.22 -0.56
C ASP A 365 -19.05 -30.03 -0.19
N LYS A 366 -19.70 -28.89 0.04
CA LYS A 366 -19.03 -27.61 0.28
C LYS A 366 -18.09 -27.66 1.49
N GLU A 367 -18.45 -28.42 2.52
CA GLU A 367 -17.63 -28.56 3.73
C GLU A 367 -16.26 -29.16 3.43
N ARG A 368 -16.21 -30.21 2.60
CA ARG A 368 -14.94 -30.82 2.18
C ARG A 368 -14.18 -29.96 1.17
N ILE A 369 -14.86 -29.23 0.28
CA ILE A 369 -14.21 -28.30 -0.66
C ILE A 369 -13.55 -27.12 0.09
N ASP A 370 -14.24 -26.59 1.10
CA ASP A 370 -13.80 -25.45 1.90
C ASP A 370 -12.83 -25.85 3.02
N LEU A 371 -12.34 -27.10 3.04
CA LEU A 371 -11.36 -27.58 4.01
C LEU A 371 -10.04 -26.81 3.89
N ILE A 372 -9.65 -26.17 4.98
CA ILE A 372 -8.41 -25.41 5.12
C ILE A 372 -7.53 -26.10 6.17
N VAL A 373 -6.33 -26.53 5.77
CA VAL A 373 -5.41 -27.28 6.63
C VAL A 373 -4.07 -26.56 6.82
N PRO A 374 -3.38 -26.71 7.97
CA PRO A 374 -2.07 -26.13 8.16
C PRO A 374 -1.01 -26.85 7.32
N ARG A 375 0.01 -26.11 6.87
CA ARG A 375 1.15 -26.68 6.12
C ARG A 375 1.88 -27.79 6.87
N ALA A 376 1.92 -27.70 8.20
CA ALA A 376 2.49 -28.71 9.08
C ALA A 376 1.75 -30.06 9.03
N PHE A 377 0.42 -30.04 8.91
CA PHE A 377 -0.38 -31.25 8.74
C PHE A 377 -0.05 -31.94 7.41
N LEU A 378 0.02 -31.17 6.32
CA LEU A 378 0.35 -31.68 4.99
C LEU A 378 1.75 -32.31 4.97
N HIS A 379 2.74 -31.65 5.59
CA HIS A 379 4.09 -32.20 5.76
C HIS A 379 4.09 -33.52 6.55
N ALA A 380 3.39 -33.56 7.69
CA ALA A 380 3.34 -34.75 8.53
C ALA A 380 2.61 -35.94 7.86
N THR A 381 1.61 -35.65 7.02
CA THR A 381 0.72 -36.66 6.43
C THR A 381 1.22 -37.18 5.08
N TYR A 382 1.71 -36.28 4.22
CA TYR A 382 2.08 -36.57 2.84
C TYR A 382 3.57 -36.33 2.56
N GLY A 383 4.34 -35.85 3.54
CA GLY A 383 5.77 -35.55 3.40
C GLY A 383 6.05 -34.22 2.70
N GLY A 384 7.30 -34.04 2.28
CA GLY A 384 7.76 -32.87 1.53
C GLY A 384 8.10 -31.66 2.40
N SER A 385 8.94 -30.74 1.92
CA SER A 385 9.33 -29.55 2.70
C SER A 385 8.13 -28.67 3.08
N PRO A 386 8.06 -28.13 4.33
CA PRO A 386 7.00 -27.21 4.72
C PRO A 386 7.13 -25.83 4.03
N MET A 387 8.27 -25.51 3.42
CA MET A 387 8.55 -24.19 2.84
C MET A 387 8.58 -24.17 1.31
N GLN A 388 8.98 -25.27 0.66
CA GLN A 388 9.14 -25.31 -0.79
C GLN A 388 7.79 -25.28 -1.53
N ILE A 389 7.77 -24.61 -2.68
CA ILE A 389 6.65 -24.59 -3.63
C ILE A 389 6.47 -25.97 -4.28
N PHE A 390 7.57 -26.58 -4.71
CA PHE A 390 7.61 -27.92 -5.30
C PHE A 390 8.39 -28.88 -4.38
N PRO A 391 7.77 -29.34 -3.29
CA PRO A 391 8.48 -30.18 -2.33
C PRO A 391 8.75 -31.56 -2.93
N ARG A 392 9.98 -32.07 -2.75
CA ARG A 392 10.28 -33.48 -3.02
C ARG A 392 9.71 -34.35 -1.92
N ILE A 393 8.88 -35.32 -2.28
CA ILE A 393 8.29 -36.24 -1.31
C ILE A 393 9.31 -37.33 -0.96
N GLY A 394 9.53 -37.52 0.34
CA GLY A 394 10.51 -38.51 0.83
C GLY A 394 10.10 -39.95 0.47
N PRO A 395 11.07 -40.88 0.25
CA PRO A 395 10.77 -42.26 -0.16
C PRO A 395 9.82 -43.01 0.77
N LYS A 396 9.84 -42.70 2.09
CA LYS A 396 8.92 -43.26 3.09
C LYS A 396 7.46 -42.97 2.75
N PHE A 397 7.15 -41.73 2.37
CA PHE A 397 5.80 -41.28 2.04
C PHE A 397 5.37 -41.76 0.65
N LEU A 398 6.30 -41.77 -0.32
CA LEU A 398 6.05 -42.33 -1.64
C LEU A 398 5.65 -43.81 -1.60
N LYS A 399 6.27 -44.61 -0.72
CA LYS A 399 5.86 -46.02 -0.53
C LYS A 399 4.45 -46.18 0.03
N ILE A 400 3.95 -45.19 0.76
CA ILE A 400 2.63 -45.26 1.42
C ILE A 400 1.52 -44.84 0.45
N HIS A 401 1.67 -43.69 -0.21
CA HIS A 401 0.60 -43.10 -1.02
C HIS A 401 0.97 -42.88 -2.50
N GLY A 402 2.23 -42.98 -2.88
CA GLY A 402 2.67 -42.86 -4.29
C GLY A 402 2.50 -41.48 -4.92
N LEU A 403 2.25 -40.43 -4.13
CA LEU A 403 1.95 -39.08 -4.62
C LEU A 403 3.22 -38.21 -4.61
N ASN A 404 3.55 -37.55 -5.72
CA ASN A 404 4.77 -36.75 -5.87
C ASN A 404 4.57 -35.46 -6.68
N ASP A 405 3.33 -35.03 -6.82
CA ASP A 405 2.83 -34.02 -7.75
C ASP A 405 2.28 -32.80 -7.00
N PHE A 406 2.85 -32.46 -5.84
CA PHE A 406 2.34 -31.36 -5.04
C PHE A 406 2.95 -30.01 -5.42
N MET A 407 2.11 -28.97 -5.44
CA MET A 407 2.47 -27.57 -5.66
C MET A 407 1.81 -26.69 -4.62
N TYR A 408 2.60 -25.90 -3.89
CA TYR A 408 2.13 -25.05 -2.79
C TYR A 408 2.40 -23.58 -3.09
N LEU A 409 1.34 -22.84 -3.37
CA LEU A 409 1.40 -21.46 -3.77
C LEU A 409 1.08 -20.52 -2.62
N SER A 410 1.88 -19.47 -2.53
CA SER A 410 1.65 -18.37 -1.60
C SER A 410 1.22 -17.15 -2.40
N PRO A 411 0.02 -16.59 -2.15
CA PRO A 411 -0.46 -15.38 -2.80
C PRO A 411 0.44 -14.15 -2.59
N LEU A 412 1.34 -14.19 -1.60
CA LEU A 412 2.38 -13.18 -1.44
C LEU A 412 3.35 -13.17 -2.63
N PHE A 413 3.72 -14.34 -3.16
CA PHE A 413 4.69 -14.48 -4.25
C PHE A 413 4.02 -14.79 -5.60
N GLN A 414 2.81 -15.36 -5.57
CA GLN A 414 2.03 -15.79 -6.71
C GLN A 414 0.63 -15.17 -6.61
N PRO A 415 0.49 -13.85 -6.85
CA PRO A 415 -0.74 -13.09 -6.60
C PRO A 415 -1.94 -13.62 -7.41
N GLU A 416 -1.67 -14.08 -8.62
CA GLU A 416 -2.66 -14.63 -9.56
C GLU A 416 -2.78 -16.16 -9.50
N ALA A 417 -2.24 -16.81 -8.46
CA ALA A 417 -2.47 -18.23 -8.22
C ALA A 417 -3.97 -18.51 -8.03
N PRO A 418 -4.48 -19.71 -8.37
CA PRO A 418 -5.86 -20.09 -8.13
C PRO A 418 -6.29 -19.87 -6.67
N GLN A 419 -7.39 -19.15 -6.47
CA GLN A 419 -7.83 -18.68 -5.14
C GLN A 419 -9.10 -19.34 -4.65
N VAL A 420 -9.86 -19.89 -5.59
CA VAL A 420 -11.09 -20.66 -5.38
C VAL A 420 -10.86 -22.03 -6.02
N PRO A 421 -11.29 -23.14 -5.38
CA PRO A 421 -11.18 -24.47 -5.98
C PRO A 421 -11.78 -24.53 -7.38
N GLY A 422 -11.03 -25.11 -8.32
CA GLY A 422 -11.42 -25.24 -9.72
C GLY A 422 -11.18 -24.00 -10.59
N ALA A 423 -10.78 -22.85 -10.03
CA ALA A 423 -10.51 -21.65 -10.81
C ALA A 423 -9.19 -21.76 -11.60
N PRO A 424 -9.09 -21.21 -12.81
CA PRO A 424 -7.81 -21.02 -13.48
C PRO A 424 -6.95 -19.96 -12.76
N GLY A 425 -5.66 -19.90 -13.10
CA GLY A 425 -4.74 -18.90 -12.53
C GLY A 425 -3.45 -18.78 -13.32
N LEU A 426 -2.53 -17.94 -12.83
CA LEU A 426 -1.20 -17.77 -13.39
C LEU A 426 -0.12 -18.16 -12.37
N TYR A 427 0.98 -18.67 -12.90
CA TYR A 427 2.22 -18.90 -12.16
C TYR A 427 3.34 -18.07 -12.79
N LEU A 428 4.04 -17.32 -11.95
CA LEU A 428 5.13 -16.44 -12.33
C LEU A 428 6.47 -17.08 -12.02
N ASP A 429 7.43 -16.89 -12.91
CA ASP A 429 8.78 -17.41 -12.77
C ASP A 429 9.80 -16.36 -13.17
N SER A 430 10.92 -16.30 -12.46
CA SER A 430 12.02 -15.38 -12.75
C SER A 430 12.77 -15.71 -14.05
N HIS A 431 12.39 -16.79 -14.73
CA HIS A 431 12.95 -17.21 -16.01
C HIS A 431 11.87 -17.24 -17.10
N PRO A 432 12.18 -16.79 -18.32
CA PRO A 432 11.27 -16.94 -19.44
C PRO A 432 10.97 -18.42 -19.69
N PRO A 433 9.85 -18.76 -20.36
CA PRO A 433 9.49 -20.13 -20.66
C PRO A 433 10.39 -20.72 -21.77
N GLN A 434 11.67 -20.99 -21.47
CA GLN A 434 12.60 -21.67 -22.37
C GLN A 434 13.51 -22.62 -21.59
N GLY A 435 13.64 -23.86 -22.09
CA GLY A 435 14.70 -24.80 -21.72
C GLY A 435 14.44 -25.72 -20.52
N SER A 436 14.48 -25.21 -19.29
CA SER A 436 14.81 -26.06 -18.13
C SER A 436 13.64 -26.81 -17.46
N LYS A 437 12.37 -26.44 -17.73
CA LYS A 437 11.20 -27.02 -17.04
C LYS A 437 10.21 -27.78 -17.94
N LYS A 438 10.54 -28.03 -19.22
CA LYS A 438 9.63 -28.69 -20.18
C LYS A 438 9.03 -30.01 -19.65
N GLY A 439 9.83 -30.84 -18.95
CA GLY A 439 9.36 -32.10 -18.38
C GLY A 439 8.57 -31.98 -17.07
N GLN A 440 8.76 -30.90 -16.31
CA GLN A 440 8.05 -30.66 -15.04
C GLN A 440 6.63 -30.17 -15.28
N TRP A 441 6.43 -29.30 -16.27
CA TRP A 441 5.12 -28.74 -16.62
C TRP A 441 4.22 -29.71 -17.42
N ALA A 442 4.78 -30.79 -17.96
CA ALA A 442 4.03 -31.86 -18.59
C ALA A 442 3.21 -32.71 -17.59
N LYS A 443 3.54 -32.65 -16.29
CA LYS A 443 2.86 -33.42 -15.24
C LYS A 443 1.69 -32.64 -14.66
N LEU A 444 0.62 -33.37 -14.37
CA LEU A 444 -0.52 -32.86 -13.60
C LEU A 444 -0.07 -32.59 -12.16
N MET A 445 -0.48 -31.45 -11.58
CA MET A 445 -0.06 -31.03 -10.24
C MET A 445 -1.25 -30.83 -9.29
N ARG A 446 -1.18 -31.40 -8.08
CA ARG A 446 -2.06 -31.06 -6.95
C ARG A 446 -1.69 -29.69 -6.41
N VAL A 447 -2.53 -28.69 -6.67
CA VAL A 447 -2.26 -27.31 -6.26
C VAL A 447 -2.96 -27.00 -4.94
N PHE A 448 -2.19 -26.44 -4.02
CA PHE A 448 -2.65 -25.84 -2.79
C PHE A 448 -2.31 -24.37 -2.77
N THR A 449 -3.25 -23.52 -2.38
CA THR A 449 -2.99 -22.08 -2.21
C THR A 449 -3.14 -21.70 -0.75
N LYS A 450 -2.19 -20.91 -0.26
CA LYS A 450 -2.16 -20.40 1.10
C LYS A 450 -3.25 -19.35 1.31
N ILE A 451 -4.05 -19.52 2.36
CA ILE A 451 -5.17 -18.63 2.72
C ILE A 451 -4.79 -17.66 3.85
N SER A 452 -3.96 -18.09 4.81
CA SER A 452 -3.52 -17.26 5.95
C SER A 452 -2.05 -17.50 6.29
N ASP A 453 -1.34 -16.46 6.73
CA ASP A 453 0.08 -16.49 7.12
C ASP A 453 0.34 -16.95 8.55
N SER A 454 -0.58 -16.67 9.48
CA SER A 454 -0.40 -16.99 10.89
C SER A 454 -1.71 -17.50 11.52
N PRO A 455 -1.86 -18.82 11.72
CA PRO A 455 -0.96 -19.89 11.25
C PRO A 455 -1.05 -20.11 9.73
N SER A 456 0.03 -20.65 9.14
CA SER A 456 0.13 -20.96 7.70
C SER A 456 -0.90 -22.03 7.30
N LYS A 457 -2.01 -21.59 6.73
CA LYS A 457 -3.17 -22.41 6.35
C LYS A 457 -3.33 -22.43 4.84
N SER A 458 -3.53 -23.61 4.24
CA SER A 458 -3.64 -23.82 2.79
C SER A 458 -4.92 -24.60 2.45
N GLN A 459 -5.47 -24.32 1.27
CA GLN A 459 -6.66 -24.99 0.72
C GLN A 459 -6.28 -25.71 -0.58
N TYR A 460 -6.85 -26.90 -0.79
CA TYR A 460 -6.67 -27.67 -2.01
C TYR A 460 -7.53 -27.07 -3.13
N MET A 461 -6.89 -26.66 -4.24
CA MET A 461 -7.55 -25.99 -5.35
C MET A 461 -7.97 -26.95 -6.47
N GLY A 462 -7.26 -28.07 -6.65
CA GLY A 462 -7.56 -29.05 -7.69
C GLY A 462 -6.30 -29.64 -8.34
N GLN A 463 -6.50 -30.25 -9.51
CA GLN A 463 -5.48 -30.83 -10.37
C GLN A 463 -5.24 -29.91 -11.56
N TYR A 464 -4.02 -29.39 -11.67
CA TYR A 464 -3.69 -28.35 -12.64
C TYR A 464 -2.69 -28.83 -13.69
N GLN A 465 -3.01 -28.52 -14.93
CA GLN A 465 -2.06 -28.53 -16.03
C GLN A 465 -1.48 -27.13 -16.19
N ILE A 466 -0.14 -27.05 -16.32
CA ILE A 466 0.56 -25.78 -16.37
C ILE A 466 1.18 -25.61 -17.75
N CYS A 467 0.78 -24.56 -18.46
CA CYS A 467 1.19 -24.31 -19.83
C CYS A 467 1.93 -22.98 -19.92
N SER A 468 3.08 -22.96 -20.59
CA SER A 468 3.81 -21.71 -20.86
C SER A 468 2.95 -20.76 -21.68
N CYS A 469 2.89 -19.48 -21.31
CA CYS A 469 2.30 -18.43 -22.12
C CYS A 469 3.33 -17.33 -22.41
N LYS A 470 2.91 -16.29 -23.14
CA LYS A 470 3.76 -15.14 -23.42
C LYS A 470 4.22 -14.51 -22.10
N SER A 471 5.54 -14.36 -21.95
CA SER A 471 6.16 -13.55 -20.91
C SER A 471 5.59 -12.13 -20.88
N LEU A 472 5.77 -11.43 -19.77
CA LEU A 472 5.36 -10.03 -19.67
C LEU A 472 6.12 -9.18 -20.69
N THR A 473 5.40 -8.28 -21.35
CA THR A 473 6.00 -7.26 -22.21
C THR A 473 6.68 -6.19 -21.35
N LYS A 474 7.52 -5.36 -21.99
CA LYS A 474 8.15 -4.20 -21.34
C LYS A 474 7.09 -3.26 -20.76
N ASP A 475 6.01 -3.04 -21.50
CA ASP A 475 4.92 -2.15 -21.11
C ASP A 475 4.12 -2.74 -19.95
N GLU A 476 3.81 -4.05 -19.99
CA GLU A 476 3.16 -4.76 -18.89
C GLU A 476 4.02 -4.76 -17.62
N TRP A 477 5.35 -4.87 -17.76
CA TRP A 477 6.28 -4.79 -16.64
C TRP A 477 6.45 -3.37 -16.11
N ALA A 478 6.46 -2.35 -16.98
CA ALA A 478 6.58 -0.94 -16.59
C ALA A 478 5.47 -0.52 -15.63
N ILE A 479 4.28 -1.12 -15.80
CA ILE A 479 3.11 -0.92 -14.94
C ILE A 479 3.31 -1.61 -13.57
N GLN A 480 4.20 -2.60 -13.44
CA GLN A 480 4.43 -3.42 -12.24
C GLN A 480 5.68 -3.03 -11.43
N SER A 481 5.93 -1.73 -11.30
CA SER A 481 7.19 -1.16 -10.79
C SER A 481 7.64 -1.66 -9.40
N ALA A 482 6.72 -2.10 -8.54
CA ALA A 482 7.03 -2.57 -7.18
C ALA A 482 7.74 -3.94 -7.11
N ALA A 483 7.72 -4.75 -8.19
CA ALA A 483 8.29 -6.10 -8.18
C ALA A 483 9.83 -6.12 -8.16
N ALA A 484 10.50 -5.11 -8.73
CA ALA A 484 11.97 -5.05 -8.85
C ALA A 484 12.69 -5.02 -7.48
N LYS A 485 12.10 -4.32 -6.49
CA LYS A 485 12.62 -4.26 -5.12
C LYS A 485 12.62 -5.62 -4.43
N HIS A 486 11.65 -6.48 -4.73
CA HIS A 486 11.58 -7.82 -4.18
C HIS A 486 12.54 -8.78 -4.88
N ILE A 487 12.70 -8.65 -6.20
CA ILE A 487 13.71 -9.42 -6.96
C ILE A 487 15.13 -9.12 -6.43
N ALA A 488 15.43 -7.87 -6.11
CA ALA A 488 16.75 -7.51 -5.53
C ALA A 488 17.00 -8.16 -4.16
N ASN A 489 15.97 -8.20 -3.32
CA ASN A 489 16.11 -8.48 -1.90
C ASN A 489 15.82 -9.94 -1.53
N ASP A 490 14.90 -10.59 -2.22
CA ASP A 490 14.44 -11.94 -1.89
C ASP A 490 15.31 -13.01 -2.56
N ALA A 491 15.41 -14.19 -1.92
CA ALA A 491 16.25 -15.30 -2.40
C ALA A 491 15.86 -15.79 -3.81
N TRP A 492 14.58 -15.74 -4.17
CA TRP A 492 14.08 -16.20 -5.48
C TRP A 492 14.49 -15.28 -6.65
N GLY A 493 14.92 -14.05 -6.37
CA GLY A 493 15.39 -13.10 -7.38
C GLY A 493 16.90 -13.11 -7.60
N LEU A 494 17.65 -13.95 -6.86
CA LEU A 494 19.11 -14.02 -6.96
C LEU A 494 19.62 -14.39 -8.36
N ASP A 495 18.93 -15.26 -9.09
CA ASP A 495 19.30 -15.59 -10.47
C ASP A 495 19.16 -14.38 -11.41
N VAL A 496 18.13 -13.55 -11.21
CA VAL A 496 17.94 -12.29 -11.97
C VAL A 496 19.07 -11.32 -11.61
N CYS A 497 19.36 -11.17 -10.32
CA CYS A 497 20.46 -10.34 -9.84
C CYS A 497 21.80 -10.77 -10.46
N ALA A 498 22.05 -12.08 -10.56
CA ALA A 498 23.26 -12.64 -11.16
C ALA A 498 23.38 -12.25 -12.64
N ARG A 499 22.29 -12.36 -13.41
CA ARG A 499 22.27 -11.98 -14.84
C ARG A 499 22.44 -10.47 -15.03
N VAL A 500 21.74 -9.66 -14.25
CA VAL A 500 21.83 -8.19 -14.31
C VAL A 500 23.25 -7.72 -14.01
N LEU A 501 23.87 -8.23 -12.95
CA LEU A 501 25.27 -7.92 -12.64
C LEU A 501 26.23 -8.39 -13.72
N TRP A 502 26.01 -9.59 -14.26
CA TRP A 502 26.86 -10.11 -15.33
C TRP A 502 26.82 -9.21 -16.56
N ARG A 503 25.63 -8.77 -16.99
CA ARG A 503 25.49 -7.82 -18.12
C ARG A 503 26.18 -6.50 -17.81
N LYS A 504 26.10 -6.02 -16.56
CA LYS A 504 26.78 -4.80 -16.13
C LYS A 504 28.31 -4.92 -16.17
N GLU A 505 28.86 -6.06 -15.75
CA GLU A 505 30.31 -6.29 -15.72
C GLU A 505 30.91 -6.59 -17.10
N PHE A 506 30.20 -7.35 -17.94
CA PHE A 506 30.75 -7.93 -19.17
C PHE A 506 30.09 -7.45 -20.47
N GLY A 507 28.98 -6.70 -20.40
CA GLY A 507 28.30 -6.14 -21.57
C GLY A 507 27.71 -7.17 -22.54
N ARG A 508 27.54 -8.43 -22.12
CA ARG A 508 26.98 -9.53 -22.94
C ARG A 508 26.07 -10.45 -22.13
N GLU A 509 25.27 -11.27 -22.81
CA GLU A 509 24.46 -12.31 -22.19
C GLU A 509 25.35 -13.39 -21.50
N PRO A 510 25.01 -13.80 -20.26
CA PRO A 510 25.69 -14.88 -19.57
C PRO A 510 25.29 -16.26 -20.11
N THR A 511 26.24 -17.20 -20.12
CA THR A 511 25.94 -18.63 -20.25
C THR A 511 25.41 -19.21 -18.93
N ALA A 512 24.72 -20.36 -18.95
CA ALA A 512 24.16 -20.97 -17.74
C ALA A 512 25.21 -21.18 -16.63
N ALA A 513 26.40 -21.70 -16.98
CA ALA A 513 27.50 -21.90 -16.03
C ALA A 513 28.08 -20.58 -15.48
N GLU A 514 27.94 -19.47 -16.22
CA GLU A 514 28.35 -18.13 -15.76
C GLU A 514 27.35 -17.54 -14.77
N VAL A 515 26.06 -17.74 -15.02
CA VAL A 515 25.00 -17.38 -14.06
C VAL A 515 25.21 -18.10 -12.74
N ASP A 516 25.52 -19.40 -12.76
CA ASP A 516 25.75 -20.18 -11.55
C ASP A 516 26.95 -19.68 -10.73
N ARG A 517 28.05 -19.30 -11.41
CA ARG A 517 29.22 -18.69 -10.76
C ARG A 517 28.89 -17.31 -10.19
N ALA A 518 28.14 -16.49 -10.91
CA ALA A 518 27.70 -15.17 -10.45
C ALA A 518 26.74 -15.29 -9.25
N TYR A 519 25.84 -16.26 -9.27
CA TYR A 519 24.95 -16.60 -8.16
C TYR A 519 25.74 -16.96 -6.89
N ALA A 520 26.76 -17.83 -7.01
CA ALA A 520 27.59 -18.20 -5.87
C ALA A 520 28.35 -17.01 -5.26
N ARG A 521 28.73 -16.02 -6.08
CA ARG A 521 29.32 -14.75 -5.59
C ARG A 521 28.30 -13.91 -4.82
N LEU A 522 27.05 -13.85 -5.30
CA LEU A 522 25.97 -13.07 -4.68
C LEU A 522 25.49 -13.64 -3.34
N ALA A 523 25.46 -14.97 -3.20
CA ALA A 523 25.10 -15.64 -1.96
C ALA A 523 26.02 -15.22 -0.79
N ASN A 524 27.28 -14.88 -1.09
CA ASN A 524 28.28 -14.39 -0.14
C ASN A 524 28.21 -12.86 0.12
N LYS A 525 27.13 -12.19 -0.28
CA LYS A 525 26.73 -10.81 0.06
C LYS A 525 27.64 -9.65 -0.39
N SER A 526 28.56 -9.85 -1.33
CA SER A 526 29.56 -8.82 -1.66
C SER A 526 29.16 -7.75 -2.68
N ALA A 527 28.09 -7.93 -3.47
CA ALA A 527 27.65 -6.92 -4.46
C ALA A 527 26.28 -7.26 -5.08
N LYS A 528 25.14 -6.96 -4.46
CA LYS A 528 23.83 -7.10 -5.13
C LYS A 528 23.55 -5.87 -6.01
N PRO A 529 22.90 -6.01 -7.18
CA PRO A 529 22.52 -4.86 -7.99
C PRO A 529 21.44 -4.06 -7.25
N ALA A 530 21.43 -2.75 -7.47
CA ALA A 530 20.39 -1.90 -6.90
C ALA A 530 19.03 -2.23 -7.56
N PRO A 531 17.89 -2.11 -6.85
CA PRO A 531 16.56 -2.37 -7.42
C PRO A 531 16.29 -1.64 -8.75
N GLU A 532 16.84 -0.43 -8.90
CA GLU A 532 16.72 0.42 -10.08
C GLU A 532 17.42 -0.20 -11.29
N GLU A 533 18.53 -0.91 -11.09
CA GLU A 533 19.27 -1.61 -12.15
C GLU A 533 18.48 -2.83 -12.66
N ILE A 534 17.82 -3.54 -11.75
CA ILE A 534 16.93 -4.64 -12.11
C ILE A 534 15.72 -4.11 -12.88
N GLN A 535 15.10 -3.03 -12.40
CA GLN A 535 13.99 -2.38 -13.08
C GLN A 535 14.39 -1.94 -14.50
N ALA A 536 15.55 -1.31 -14.65
CA ALA A 536 16.08 -0.91 -15.95
C ALA A 536 16.30 -2.11 -16.89
N ALA A 537 16.79 -3.25 -16.40
CA ALA A 537 17.00 -4.45 -17.22
C ALA A 537 15.68 -4.98 -17.81
N TYR A 538 14.60 -5.00 -17.03
CA TYR A 538 13.28 -5.38 -17.54
C TYR A 538 12.70 -4.34 -18.51
N LEU A 539 12.84 -3.04 -18.22
CA LEU A 539 12.36 -1.96 -19.11
C LEU A 539 13.11 -1.95 -20.45
N LYS A 540 14.41 -2.27 -20.44
CA LYS A 540 15.21 -2.48 -21.67
C LYS A 540 14.87 -3.80 -22.38
N GLY A 541 14.21 -4.74 -21.70
CA GLY A 541 13.85 -6.06 -22.19
C GLY A 541 15.00 -7.07 -22.21
N GLU A 542 16.08 -6.76 -21.48
CA GLU A 542 17.18 -7.67 -21.19
C GLU A 542 16.73 -8.80 -20.24
N GLU A 543 15.73 -8.51 -19.39
CA GLU A 543 15.07 -9.48 -18.53
C GLU A 543 13.59 -9.65 -18.90
N LYS A 544 13.06 -10.86 -18.70
CA LYS A 544 11.68 -11.23 -18.97
C LYS A 544 11.14 -12.14 -17.87
N MET A 545 9.97 -11.79 -17.35
CA MET A 545 9.27 -12.62 -16.37
C MET A 545 8.56 -13.75 -17.12
N GLY A 546 8.82 -14.99 -16.72
CA GLY A 546 8.07 -16.15 -17.18
C GLY A 546 6.65 -16.11 -16.64
N VAL A 547 5.68 -16.32 -17.52
CA VAL A 547 4.29 -16.47 -17.13
C VAL A 547 3.79 -17.82 -17.64
N TYR A 548 3.13 -18.54 -16.77
CA TYR A 548 2.53 -19.83 -17.05
C TYR A 548 1.05 -19.77 -16.68
N THR A 549 0.21 -20.32 -17.54
CA THR A 549 -1.22 -20.49 -17.30
C THR A 549 -1.46 -21.78 -16.55
N MET A 550 -2.38 -21.75 -15.58
CA MET A 550 -2.77 -22.88 -14.77
C MET A 550 -4.23 -23.21 -15.07
N LYS A 551 -4.48 -24.31 -15.78
CA LYS A 551 -5.83 -24.79 -16.06
C LYS A 551 -6.18 -25.92 -15.10
N CYS A 552 -7.28 -25.78 -14.36
CA CYS A 552 -7.82 -26.89 -13.60
C CYS A 552 -8.45 -27.90 -14.55
N VAL A 553 -7.91 -29.12 -14.58
CA VAL A 553 -8.39 -30.21 -15.46
C VAL A 553 -9.01 -31.36 -14.68
N GLY A 554 -8.99 -31.30 -13.34
CA GLY A 554 -9.58 -32.31 -12.48
C GLY A 554 -9.63 -31.89 -11.02
N TYR A 555 -10.35 -32.65 -10.21
CA TYR A 555 -10.35 -32.50 -8.76
C TYR A 555 -10.31 -33.91 -8.14
N ASP A 556 -9.28 -34.20 -7.34
CA ASP A 556 -9.11 -35.53 -6.75
C ASP A 556 -9.99 -35.65 -5.49
N SER A 557 -11.27 -35.98 -5.70
CA SER A 557 -12.26 -36.09 -4.62
C SER A 557 -11.89 -37.15 -3.60
N LYS A 558 -11.25 -38.26 -4.02
CA LYS A 558 -10.82 -39.33 -3.11
C LYS A 558 -9.73 -38.81 -2.17
N PHE A 559 -8.72 -38.16 -2.73
CA PHE A 559 -7.66 -37.49 -1.95
C PHE A 559 -8.24 -36.46 -0.98
N GLN A 560 -9.18 -35.61 -1.42
CA GLN A 560 -9.77 -34.57 -0.56
C GLN A 560 -10.59 -35.17 0.59
N ILE A 561 -11.38 -36.21 0.33
CA ILE A 561 -12.13 -36.94 1.38
C ILE A 561 -11.18 -37.58 2.38
N GLU A 562 -10.09 -38.20 1.92
CA GLU A 562 -9.08 -38.79 2.80
C GLU A 562 -8.36 -37.72 3.63
N THR A 563 -8.01 -36.60 3.01
CA THR A 563 -7.38 -35.44 3.67
C THR A 563 -8.28 -34.90 4.77
N TYR A 564 -9.58 -34.74 4.49
CA TYR A 564 -10.58 -34.31 5.46
C TYR A 564 -10.63 -35.27 6.65
N LYS A 565 -10.72 -36.58 6.42
CA LYS A 565 -10.76 -37.60 7.49
C LYS A 565 -9.50 -37.57 8.36
N LYS A 566 -8.32 -37.54 7.74
CA LYS A 566 -7.04 -37.51 8.46
C LYS A 566 -6.86 -36.24 9.28
N PHE A 567 -7.38 -35.11 8.80
CA PHE A 567 -7.29 -33.84 9.51
C PHE A 567 -8.15 -33.81 10.79
N GLN A 568 -9.34 -34.43 10.78
CA GLN A 568 -10.19 -34.52 11.97
C GLN A 568 -9.51 -35.21 13.15
N THR A 569 -8.61 -36.16 12.88
CA THR A 569 -7.86 -36.91 13.89
C THR A 569 -6.47 -36.33 14.19
N TRP A 570 -6.09 -35.23 13.54
CA TRP A 570 -4.73 -34.70 13.65
C TRP A 570 -4.54 -33.80 14.87
N VAL A 571 -3.52 -34.09 15.66
CA VAL A 571 -3.10 -33.26 16.79
C VAL A 571 -1.78 -32.56 16.43
N PRO A 572 -1.70 -31.21 16.53
CA PRO A 572 -0.48 -30.49 16.24
C PRO A 572 0.64 -30.88 17.23
N PRO A 573 1.90 -30.99 16.77
CA PRO A 573 3.01 -31.26 17.68
C PRO A 573 3.18 -30.12 18.70
N PRO A 574 3.60 -30.43 19.94
CA PRO A 574 3.78 -29.41 20.97
C PRO A 574 4.83 -28.36 20.56
N PRO A 575 4.67 -27.08 20.95
CA PRO A 575 5.66 -26.06 20.68
C PRO A 575 7.01 -26.45 21.27
N LYS A 576 8.10 -26.42 20.48
CA LYS A 576 9.45 -26.57 21.02
C LYS A 576 9.74 -25.39 21.98
N GLU A 577 10.08 -25.67 23.23
CA GLU A 577 10.51 -24.66 24.19
C GLU A 577 11.75 -23.95 23.66
N ARG A 578 11.73 -22.62 23.59
CA ARG A 578 12.90 -21.84 23.19
C ARG A 578 13.87 -21.79 24.38
N PRO A 579 15.16 -22.11 24.21
CA PRO A 579 16.14 -21.90 25.27
C PRO A 579 16.18 -20.40 25.62
N GLN A 580 15.94 -20.07 26.89
CA GLN A 580 15.97 -18.70 27.40
C GLN A 580 17.41 -18.15 27.25
N LYS A 581 17.56 -17.02 26.55
CA LYS A 581 18.83 -16.27 26.55
C LYS A 581 19.05 -15.68 27.95
N PRO A 582 20.28 -15.73 28.51
CA PRO A 582 20.57 -15.07 29.78
C PRO A 582 20.37 -13.56 29.64
N ILE A 583 19.62 -12.97 30.58
CA ILE A 583 19.40 -11.53 30.66
C ILE A 583 20.68 -10.89 31.18
N GLU A 584 21.29 -10.02 30.37
CA GLU A 584 22.38 -9.15 30.80
C GLU A 584 21.87 -8.09 31.78
N GLY A 585 22.45 -8.07 32.98
CA GLY A 585 22.57 -6.85 33.76
C GLY A 585 21.91 -6.86 35.13
N GLU A 586 22.57 -7.46 36.12
CA GLU A 586 22.60 -6.85 37.45
C GLU A 586 23.92 -7.16 38.16
N LYS A 587 24.76 -6.14 38.28
CA LYS A 587 25.92 -6.14 39.18
C LYS A 587 25.38 -6.00 40.61
N GLY A 588 25.40 -7.09 41.37
CA GLY A 588 25.12 -7.09 42.80
C GLY A 588 26.00 -8.13 43.49
N SER A 589 26.94 -7.67 44.29
CA SER A 589 27.96 -8.48 44.94
C SER A 589 27.40 -9.47 45.95
N ILE A 590 27.83 -10.73 45.88
CA ILE A 590 28.02 -11.55 47.08
C ILE A 590 29.45 -12.08 47.06
N LYS A 591 30.26 -11.53 47.99
CA LYS A 591 31.56 -12.05 48.37
C LYS A 591 31.36 -13.13 49.46
N SER A 592 31.99 -14.28 49.26
CA SER A 592 32.67 -15.05 50.33
C SER A 592 33.69 -15.97 49.63
N ASN A 593 34.95 -15.56 49.59
CA ASN A 593 36.03 -15.99 50.50
C ASN A 593 36.27 -17.51 50.52
N ILE A 594 37.41 -17.93 49.96
CA ILE A 594 38.46 -18.82 50.50
C ILE A 594 39.47 -18.99 49.34
N ALA A 595 40.52 -18.16 49.27
CA ALA A 595 41.79 -18.22 49.98
C ALA A 595 42.91 -18.97 49.20
N THR A 596 43.85 -18.16 48.72
CA THR A 596 45.31 -18.33 48.78
C THR A 596 46.03 -19.45 48.03
N LYS A 597 46.82 -19.07 47.01
CA LYS A 597 48.30 -18.92 47.09
C LYS A 597 48.82 -18.29 45.77
N LYS A 598 49.40 -17.07 45.81
CA LYS A 598 50.85 -16.75 45.75
C LYS A 598 51.55 -17.47 44.56
N ARG A 599 52.25 -16.82 43.60
CA ARG A 599 53.20 -15.70 43.72
C ARG A 599 53.71 -15.24 42.31
N LYS A 600 53.81 -13.90 42.12
CA LYS A 600 54.75 -13.04 41.32
C LYS A 600 55.19 -13.49 39.91
N VAL A 601 54.88 -12.75 38.82
CA VAL A 601 55.34 -11.41 38.34
C VAL A 601 56.82 -11.35 37.93
N ALA A 602 57.04 -11.16 36.62
CA ALA A 602 57.95 -10.23 35.92
C ALA A 602 58.06 -10.72 34.46
N SER A 603 58.22 -9.95 33.38
CA SER A 603 58.09 -8.54 33.01
C SER A 603 58.34 -8.53 31.49
N THR A 604 57.98 -7.42 30.82
CA THR A 604 58.50 -6.96 29.52
C THR A 604 58.07 -7.67 28.21
N ASP A 605 57.32 -6.91 27.43
CA ASP A 605 57.11 -6.88 25.96
C ASP A 605 58.46 -6.83 25.18
N PRO A 606 58.55 -6.89 23.82
CA PRO A 606 57.59 -7.30 22.79
C PRO A 606 58.15 -8.33 21.76
N ASN A 607 57.27 -8.73 20.85
CA ASN A 607 57.54 -8.95 19.41
C ASN A 607 57.67 -10.40 18.87
N SER A 608 57.11 -10.54 17.66
CA SER A 608 57.32 -11.59 16.65
C SER A 608 56.36 -12.81 16.60
N ARG A 609 55.47 -12.73 15.60
CA ARG A 609 55.33 -13.65 14.46
C ARG A 609 55.42 -15.18 14.69
N ARG A 610 54.33 -15.80 14.21
CA ARG A 610 54.26 -17.02 13.35
C ARG A 610 54.26 -18.42 14.02
N LYS A 611 53.09 -19.05 13.80
CA LYS A 611 52.84 -20.41 13.27
C LYS A 611 53.16 -21.65 14.14
N ARG A 612 52.08 -22.45 14.25
CA ARG A 612 51.96 -23.93 14.20
C ARG A 612 51.98 -24.74 15.51
N LYS A 613 50.77 -25.27 15.81
CA LYS A 613 50.37 -26.70 15.69
C LYS A 613 50.79 -27.69 16.79
N ARG A 614 49.81 -28.16 17.58
CA ARG A 614 49.38 -29.57 17.83
C ARG A 614 48.21 -29.56 18.85
N LYS A 615 47.06 -30.20 18.56
CA LYS A 615 46.64 -31.59 18.91
C LYS A 615 46.76 -31.84 20.42
N ASN A 616 45.79 -32.35 21.18
CA ASN A 616 44.62 -33.25 20.97
C ASN A 616 43.80 -33.07 22.30
N ASP A 617 42.49 -33.29 22.45
CA ASP A 617 41.75 -34.55 22.33
C ASP A 617 40.24 -34.27 22.23
N GLU A 618 39.58 -35.24 21.61
CA GLU A 618 38.16 -35.35 21.29
C GLU A 618 37.31 -35.63 22.54
N GLU A 619 36.11 -35.03 22.60
CA GLU A 619 34.91 -35.75 23.01
C GLU A 619 33.71 -35.19 22.24
N GLU A 620 33.13 -36.06 21.42
CA GLU A 620 32.05 -35.79 20.48
C GLU A 620 30.70 -35.62 21.21
N GLY A 621 29.92 -34.64 20.77
CA GLY A 621 28.52 -34.47 21.10
C GLY A 621 27.81 -33.80 19.94
N GLU A 622 27.12 -34.60 19.13
CA GLU A 622 26.41 -34.21 17.91
C GLU A 622 25.46 -33.01 18.12
N LYS A 623 25.68 -31.95 17.34
CA LYS A 623 24.67 -30.94 17.00
C LYS A 623 24.79 -30.64 15.50
N GLU A 624 23.75 -31.01 14.76
CA GLU A 624 23.55 -30.56 13.38
C GLU A 624 23.19 -29.06 13.41
N ASP A 625 24.13 -28.23 12.96
CA ASP A 625 23.90 -26.83 12.63
C ASP A 625 23.49 -26.73 11.15
N ASP A 626 22.20 -26.49 10.92
CA ASP A 626 21.62 -26.11 9.64
C ASP A 626 22.02 -24.67 9.29
N ASP A 627 23.16 -24.45 8.62
CA ASP A 627 23.43 -23.17 7.92
C ASP A 627 24.47 -23.25 6.78
N VAL A 628 24.78 -24.44 6.24
CA VAL A 628 25.73 -24.60 5.12
C VAL A 628 25.33 -25.75 4.18
N GLN A 629 24.24 -25.64 3.41
CA GLN A 629 23.91 -26.67 2.40
C GLN A 629 23.37 -26.18 1.04
N GLU A 630 23.36 -24.88 0.74
CA GLU A 630 22.90 -24.42 -0.58
C GLU A 630 24.05 -24.15 -1.58
N ALA A 631 25.31 -24.10 -1.10
CA ALA A 631 26.49 -23.94 -1.97
C ALA A 631 26.98 -25.24 -2.62
N GLU A 632 26.55 -26.40 -2.12
CA GLU A 632 27.04 -27.73 -2.57
C GLU A 632 26.10 -28.39 -3.61
N TYR A 633 24.95 -27.79 -3.91
CA TYR A 633 23.91 -28.44 -4.72
C TYR A 633 24.07 -28.28 -6.26
N ARG A 634 24.86 -27.31 -6.75
CA ARG A 634 25.06 -27.11 -8.21
C ARG A 634 26.32 -27.77 -8.80
N GLN A 635 27.13 -28.47 -8.00
CA GLN A 635 28.38 -29.06 -8.51
C GLN A 635 28.19 -30.43 -9.20
N THR A 636 26.99 -31.01 -9.23
CA THR A 636 26.79 -32.42 -9.59
C THR A 636 26.10 -32.70 -10.93
N TYR A 637 25.63 -31.71 -11.69
CA TYR A 637 25.06 -31.98 -13.02
C TYR A 637 25.40 -30.87 -14.03
N GLY A 638 26.62 -30.94 -14.54
CA GLY A 638 27.00 -30.36 -15.83
C GLY A 638 27.42 -31.51 -16.75
N SER A 639 26.91 -31.48 -17.98
CA SER A 639 27.11 -32.41 -19.11
C SER A 639 26.43 -33.77 -19.01
N GLU A 640 25.32 -33.94 -19.74
CA GLU A 640 25.09 -35.18 -20.49
C GLU A 640 24.58 -34.77 -21.88
N GLU A 641 25.52 -34.81 -22.83
CA GLU A 641 25.22 -35.00 -24.25
C GLU A 641 24.81 -36.46 -24.46
N ASP A 642 23.88 -36.69 -25.39
CA ASP A 642 23.33 -37.98 -25.76
C ASP A 642 24.43 -39.01 -26.10
N MET A 643 24.47 -40.13 -25.38
CA MET A 643 25.02 -41.39 -25.90
C MET A 643 24.31 -42.60 -25.28
N ASP A 644 23.72 -43.40 -26.16
CA ASP A 644 23.19 -44.73 -25.91
C ASP A 644 24.23 -45.61 -25.20
N PHE A 645 23.83 -46.31 -24.14
CA PHE A 645 24.68 -47.31 -23.49
C PHE A 645 24.04 -48.70 -23.57
N GLU A 646 24.56 -49.50 -24.49
CA GLU A 646 24.47 -50.95 -24.47
C GLU A 646 25.18 -51.51 -23.23
N LEU A 647 24.54 -52.52 -22.65
CA LEU A 647 24.87 -53.14 -21.39
C LEU A 647 26.12 -54.04 -21.52
N GLU A 648 27.23 -53.71 -20.85
CA GLU A 648 28.30 -54.69 -20.63
C GLU A 648 28.81 -54.69 -19.18
N THR A 649 28.62 -55.86 -18.55
CA THR A 649 28.94 -56.19 -17.17
C THR A 649 30.44 -56.44 -16.97
N LEU A 650 31.12 -55.74 -16.04
CA LEU A 650 32.49 -56.09 -15.64
C LEU A 650 32.74 -56.00 -14.12
N ILE A 651 32.52 -57.15 -13.48
CA ILE A 651 33.37 -57.88 -12.53
C ILE A 651 34.22 -57.05 -11.52
N TYR A 652 33.84 -57.18 -10.24
CA TYR A 652 34.56 -56.71 -9.05
C TYR A 652 35.90 -57.44 -8.83
N ARG A 653 36.97 -56.70 -8.51
CA ARG A 653 38.26 -57.24 -8.05
C ARG A 653 38.79 -56.45 -6.85
N SER A 654 38.83 -57.08 -5.67
CA SER A 654 39.42 -56.52 -4.46
C SER A 654 40.94 -56.72 -4.40
N ARG A 655 41.69 -55.68 -4.03
CA ARG A 655 43.07 -55.74 -3.52
C ARG A 655 43.19 -54.61 -2.48
N GLY A 656 43.55 -54.81 -1.21
CA GLY A 656 44.57 -55.68 -0.63
C GLY A 656 45.65 -54.77 -0.02
N THR A 657 45.60 -54.56 1.29
CA THR A 657 46.47 -53.66 2.08
C THR A 657 47.93 -54.11 2.12
N ARG A 658 48.90 -53.18 2.11
CA ARG A 658 50.20 -53.34 2.81
C ARG A 658 51.02 -52.04 2.94
N SER A 659 51.21 -51.65 4.21
CA SER A 659 52.45 -51.21 4.89
C SER A 659 53.57 -50.50 4.12
N ARG A 660 53.95 -49.31 4.62
CA ARG A 660 55.20 -48.58 4.31
C ARG A 660 56.42 -49.20 5.02
N PRO A 661 57.64 -49.08 4.47
CA PRO A 661 58.88 -49.19 5.23
C PRO A 661 59.52 -47.82 5.55
N ILE A 662 60.40 -47.87 6.52
CA ILE A 662 61.05 -46.80 7.30
C ILE A 662 62.27 -46.20 6.57
N ARG A 663 62.60 -44.96 6.98
CA ARG A 663 63.71 -44.10 6.57
C ARG A 663 65.11 -44.69 6.76
N LEU A 664 66.08 -44.13 6.03
CA LEU A 664 67.41 -43.84 6.55
C LEU A 664 67.52 -42.34 6.84
#